data_AF-K8MRR5-F1
#
_entry.id   AF-K8MRR5-F1
#
_cell.length_a   1.000
_cell.length_b   1.000
_cell.length_c   1.000
_cell.angle_alpha   90.00
_cell.angle_beta   90.00
_cell.angle_gamma   90.00
#
_symmetry.space_group_name_H-M   'P 1'
#
loop_
_entity.id
_entity.type
_entity.pdbx_description
1 polymer ?
#
loop_
_entity_poly.entity_id
_entity_poly.type
_entity_poly.pdbx_seq_one_letter_code
_entity_poly.pdbx_strand_id
1 'polypeptide(L)'
;MKKWLFKLALVAMTFLLLPIQAVQACCGFIIGRQLTKDGTTLFGRTEDYPYYPNGGKHNKNYVVVDAKTYNEGDQIEDESNGFTYPHAVNEMKYTATYDSARGDGSNGAFGEHGFNEAGVSMTATVTAIPNKKVLTTDPLKENGLPEAAMLDVILPRVKTAREGVELLAKVIEEKGSAEGNVVVFADQNETWYMEILSGHQYVAVKVPEDKYAVFANTYYLGHVDLNDTENVIASKDVEKVAKESGNYKTDKDGNFHIAKSYGPEKYAEGDRSRTYAGITLLDPDSKVTYEDDEYELFRSPTDPNKKYTLEDAFALQRNRFEHLNGRFVPDDQIGVKKQGDDGSNDTVRKDQYKYALGNENVIDAHVYQINPNLPKSFGGTVWLGMGPSRNTPYVPFYGNVKDTYEAFKPQTATYDPNSWYWTVWHIDQMAIHNQDLFGKSIQNHWKALEEQLIIEQKVSDAKYAALKADEAAAKGAEDQVTAESIARSERLFKQFKQYEAELSATLKEAGRTDDPYRASLPDDYKEPTDASKPSEPSTEPSKDEIKPSKPSTDPSKDETKPTEPSTDPSKDEIKPSEPSTKPSEDETKPTEPSTEPSTDEIKPSEPSTDPSKDETKPTEPSTDPSTDEIKPSEPSAKPSEDEIKPSEPSTKPSEDETKPTEPSTDPSKDETTTTTTEPSKDVTHPTTIVPAPTTNNRPVLPTNSYILVDPVTGITLQNPDFAQGGFNLAASVLKDVQALKDKDYQIYDIQLSNQNGPVHQFSPTVVTMPVDPKKEVESVVGIGEDGKVETYQFSLNEDKSKVTFTTNHFSSYGVVYKSATKVEEKIESKKLPSTGQTISMVGIIGGVLISALGFAFYVEKRKHNKV
;
A
#
# COMPACT_ATOMS: atom_id res chain seq x y z
N MET A 1 -4.54 -17.41 -56.21
CA MET A 1 -4.93 -18.46 -55.25
C MET A 1 -3.85 -18.75 -54.21
N LYS A 2 -2.93 -19.72 -54.34
CA LYS A 2 -2.03 -20.14 -53.23
C LYS A 2 -1.33 -19.00 -52.46
N LYS A 3 -0.67 -18.03 -53.12
CA LYS A 3 -0.03 -16.88 -52.44
C LYS A 3 -0.99 -15.92 -51.71
N TRP A 4 -2.27 -15.91 -52.06
CA TRP A 4 -3.30 -15.09 -51.39
C TRP A 4 -3.88 -15.82 -50.18
N LEU A 5 -4.19 -17.12 -50.33
CA LEU A 5 -4.55 -18.01 -49.22
C LEU A 5 -3.46 -18.07 -48.15
N PHE A 6 -2.18 -18.09 -48.53
CA PHE A 6 -1.07 -18.06 -47.58
C PHE A 6 -0.98 -16.73 -46.83
N LYS A 7 -1.28 -15.59 -47.46
CA LYS A 7 -1.36 -14.28 -46.78
C LYS A 7 -2.57 -14.19 -45.85
N LEU A 8 -3.73 -14.69 -46.26
CA LEU A 8 -4.93 -14.79 -45.40
C LEU A 8 -4.69 -15.71 -44.20
N ALA A 9 -4.01 -16.84 -44.39
CA ALA A 9 -3.61 -17.73 -43.29
C ALA A 9 -2.58 -17.06 -42.35
N LEU A 10 -1.64 -16.26 -42.87
CA LEU A 10 -0.69 -15.52 -42.04
C LEU A 10 -1.39 -14.44 -41.20
N VAL A 11 -2.30 -13.67 -41.81
CA VAL A 11 -3.09 -12.64 -41.12
C VAL A 11 -4.03 -13.27 -40.08
N ALA A 12 -4.69 -14.38 -40.42
CA ALA A 12 -5.49 -15.14 -39.46
C ALA A 12 -4.63 -15.75 -38.33
N MET A 13 -3.35 -16.05 -38.56
CA MET A 13 -2.42 -16.43 -37.51
C MET A 13 -2.02 -15.25 -36.62
N THR A 14 -1.79 -14.03 -37.14
CA THR A 14 -1.53 -12.87 -36.27
C THR A 14 -2.75 -12.52 -35.41
N PHE A 15 -3.97 -12.57 -35.95
CA PHE A 15 -5.20 -12.38 -35.16
C PHE A 15 -5.52 -13.55 -34.21
N LEU A 16 -4.85 -14.71 -34.35
CA LEU A 16 -4.89 -15.82 -33.37
C LEU A 16 -3.69 -15.81 -32.40
N LEU A 17 -2.83 -14.79 -32.48
CA LEU A 17 -1.63 -14.61 -31.66
C LEU A 17 -1.65 -13.31 -30.82
N LEU A 18 -2.82 -12.67 -30.71
CA LEU A 18 -3.12 -11.68 -29.68
C LEU A 18 -3.92 -12.36 -28.56
N PRO A 19 -3.28 -12.96 -27.55
CA PRO A 19 -3.97 -13.31 -26.33
C PRO A 19 -4.27 -12.01 -25.55
N ILE A 20 -5.55 -11.67 -25.38
CA ILE A 20 -5.94 -10.77 -24.29
C ILE A 20 -5.67 -11.55 -23.01
N GLN A 21 -4.54 -11.27 -22.35
CA GLN A 21 -4.04 -12.03 -21.21
C GLN A 21 -4.74 -11.57 -19.92
N ALA A 22 -6.01 -11.94 -19.81
CA ALA A 22 -6.82 -11.73 -18.62
C ALA A 22 -6.21 -12.46 -17.41
N VAL A 23 -5.83 -11.73 -16.36
CA VAL A 23 -5.22 -12.28 -15.14
C VAL A 23 -6.27 -13.02 -14.32
N GLN A 24 -5.99 -14.28 -13.97
CA GLN A 24 -6.94 -15.15 -13.25
C GLN A 24 -6.67 -15.22 -11.74
N ALA A 25 -5.88 -14.28 -11.19
CA ALA A 25 -5.18 -14.47 -9.92
C ALA A 25 -5.17 -13.31 -8.91
N CYS A 26 -5.52 -12.07 -9.30
CA CYS A 26 -5.68 -10.93 -8.36
C CYS A 26 -6.72 -11.20 -7.27
N CYS A 27 -6.49 -10.81 -6.01
CA CYS A 27 -7.50 -10.91 -4.94
C CYS A 27 -7.65 -9.59 -4.18
N GLY A 28 -8.88 -9.07 -4.12
CA GLY A 28 -9.23 -7.80 -3.49
C GLY A 28 -9.94 -7.94 -2.14
N PHE A 29 -9.93 -6.85 -1.37
CA PHE A 29 -10.63 -6.74 -0.09
C PHE A 29 -11.06 -5.30 0.21
N ILE A 30 -12.06 -5.15 1.09
CA ILE A 30 -12.47 -3.87 1.69
C ILE A 30 -12.81 -4.10 3.16
N ILE A 31 -12.47 -3.16 4.04
CA ILE A 31 -12.88 -3.11 5.44
C ILE A 31 -13.41 -1.70 5.71
N GLY A 32 -14.73 -1.61 5.91
CA GLY A 32 -15.41 -0.36 6.21
C GLY A 32 -14.91 0.28 7.52
N ARG A 33 -14.92 1.61 7.57
CA ARG A 33 -14.32 2.39 8.67
C ARG A 33 -14.97 2.21 10.04
N GLN A 34 -16.18 1.64 10.12
CA GLN A 34 -16.79 1.28 11.40
C GLN A 34 -16.30 -0.09 11.92
N LEU A 35 -15.52 -0.84 11.13
CA LEU A 35 -14.85 -2.07 11.55
C LEU A 35 -13.35 -1.91 11.81
N THR A 36 -12.72 -0.77 11.55
CA THR A 36 -11.28 -0.56 11.82
C THR A 36 -11.02 0.01 13.23
N LYS A 37 -9.81 -0.21 13.77
CA LYS A 37 -9.39 0.33 15.07
C LYS A 37 -9.23 1.85 15.09
N ASP A 38 -8.94 2.47 13.95
CA ASP A 38 -8.57 3.89 13.83
C ASP A 38 -9.63 4.77 13.14
N GLY A 39 -10.72 4.18 12.62
CA GLY A 39 -11.76 4.90 11.90
C GLY A 39 -11.40 5.28 10.47
N THR A 40 -10.36 4.67 9.90
CA THR A 40 -10.02 4.77 8.46
C THR A 40 -10.73 3.67 7.67
N THR A 41 -11.00 3.87 6.37
CA THR A 41 -11.41 2.76 5.48
C THR A 41 -10.14 2.08 4.97
N LEU A 42 -10.08 0.74 5.01
CA LEU A 42 -8.99 -0.04 4.39
C LEU A 42 -9.51 -0.75 3.14
N PHE A 43 -8.79 -0.71 2.03
CA PHE A 43 -9.07 -1.55 0.85
C PHE A 43 -7.83 -1.78 -0.01
N GLY A 44 -7.87 -2.75 -0.92
CA GLY A 44 -6.81 -3.00 -1.88
C GLY A 44 -6.91 -4.37 -2.53
N ARG A 45 -5.87 -4.77 -3.27
CA ARG A 45 -5.74 -6.11 -3.86
C ARG A 45 -4.30 -6.60 -3.92
N THR A 46 -4.09 -7.87 -4.25
CA THR A 46 -2.89 -8.30 -4.98
C THR A 46 -3.11 -8.09 -6.47
N GLU A 47 -2.04 -7.71 -7.17
CA GLU A 47 -1.87 -7.87 -8.61
C GLU A 47 -0.99 -9.11 -8.83
N ASP A 48 -1.40 -10.00 -9.74
CA ASP A 48 -0.76 -11.29 -9.97
C ASP A 48 -0.37 -11.47 -11.46
N TYR A 49 0.84 -11.95 -11.75
CA TYR A 49 1.32 -12.24 -13.10
C TYR A 49 1.65 -13.75 -13.27
N PRO A 50 0.64 -14.62 -13.50
CA PRO A 50 0.82 -16.08 -13.48
C PRO A 50 1.36 -16.68 -14.79
N TYR A 51 2.05 -15.89 -15.62
CA TYR A 51 2.40 -16.29 -16.99
C TYR A 51 3.74 -17.03 -17.08
N TYR A 52 3.66 -18.35 -17.07
CA TYR A 52 4.79 -19.26 -17.32
C TYR A 52 5.59 -18.87 -18.58
N PRO A 53 6.94 -18.81 -18.54
CA PRO A 53 7.82 -19.16 -17.42
C PRO A 53 7.99 -18.08 -16.34
N ASN A 54 7.54 -16.85 -16.61
CA ASN A 54 7.87 -15.65 -15.83
C ASN A 54 6.86 -15.38 -14.70
N GLY A 55 6.41 -16.43 -13.99
CA GLY A 55 5.48 -16.29 -12.86
C GLY A 55 6.02 -15.31 -11.81
N GLY A 56 5.28 -14.24 -11.53
CA GLY A 56 5.69 -13.19 -10.58
C GLY A 56 6.99 -12.46 -10.94
N LYS A 57 7.41 -12.50 -12.21
CA LYS A 57 8.71 -11.99 -12.68
C LYS A 57 8.52 -10.79 -13.63
N HIS A 58 7.67 -9.84 -13.23
CA HIS A 58 7.19 -8.74 -14.06
C HIS A 58 7.26 -7.42 -13.28
N ASN A 59 8.22 -6.57 -13.66
CA ASN A 59 8.64 -5.39 -12.91
C ASN A 59 7.59 -4.26 -12.97
N LYS A 60 7.27 -3.64 -11.83
CA LYS A 60 6.31 -2.53 -11.72
C LYS A 60 7.01 -1.19 -11.40
N ASN A 61 6.41 -0.08 -11.82
CA ASN A 61 6.90 1.27 -11.53
C ASN A 61 5.84 2.13 -10.83
N TYR A 62 6.05 2.46 -9.56
CA TYR A 62 5.28 3.49 -8.87
C TYR A 62 5.77 4.90 -9.27
N VAL A 63 4.93 5.67 -9.95
CA VAL A 63 5.27 6.98 -10.52
C VAL A 63 4.18 8.02 -10.29
N VAL A 64 4.53 9.29 -10.50
CA VAL A 64 3.57 10.38 -10.69
C VAL A 64 3.41 10.66 -12.18
N VAL A 65 2.17 10.82 -12.62
CA VAL A 65 1.78 11.36 -13.92
C VAL A 65 1.34 12.80 -13.71
N ASP A 66 2.02 13.74 -14.37
CA ASP A 66 1.75 15.17 -14.24
C ASP A 66 0.36 15.58 -14.77
N ALA A 67 -0.21 16.62 -14.15
CA ALA A 67 -1.41 17.28 -14.65
C ALA A 67 -1.15 17.88 -16.05
N LYS A 68 -2.10 17.73 -16.97
CA LYS A 68 -1.90 18.08 -18.38
C LYS A 68 -3.14 18.69 -19.02
N THR A 69 -2.91 19.74 -19.80
CA THR A 69 -3.92 20.35 -20.69
C THR A 69 -3.80 19.73 -22.08
N TYR A 70 -4.95 19.40 -22.68
CA TYR A 70 -5.06 18.77 -23.99
C TYR A 70 -5.84 19.64 -24.98
N ASN A 71 -5.60 19.45 -26.27
CA ASN A 71 -6.33 20.12 -27.34
C ASN A 71 -7.68 19.44 -27.58
N GLU A 72 -8.64 20.20 -28.12
CA GLU A 72 -9.92 19.62 -28.55
C GLU A 72 -9.70 18.58 -29.65
N GLY A 73 -10.08 17.33 -29.36
CA GLY A 73 -9.93 16.18 -30.26
C GLY A 73 -8.76 15.25 -29.95
N ASP A 74 -7.83 15.61 -29.06
CA ASP A 74 -6.77 14.70 -28.59
C ASP A 74 -7.41 13.44 -27.96
N GLN A 75 -6.88 12.25 -28.27
CA GLN A 75 -7.36 10.96 -27.75
C GLN A 75 -6.28 10.30 -26.90
N ILE A 76 -6.69 9.58 -25.85
CA ILE A 76 -5.91 8.46 -25.32
C ILE A 76 -6.15 7.24 -26.22
N GLU A 77 -5.09 6.51 -26.54
CA GLU A 77 -5.08 5.27 -27.34
C GLU A 77 -4.34 4.19 -26.55
N ASP A 78 -4.92 3.01 -26.41
CA ASP A 78 -4.30 1.87 -25.72
C ASP A 78 -3.51 0.98 -26.70
N GLU A 79 -2.25 0.68 -26.36
CA GLU A 79 -1.35 -0.12 -27.20
C GLU A 79 -1.71 -1.62 -27.22
N SER A 80 -2.48 -2.15 -26.26
CA SER A 80 -2.81 -3.58 -26.19
C SER A 80 -3.97 -3.98 -27.11
N ASN A 81 -5.01 -3.14 -27.25
CA ASN A 81 -6.21 -3.47 -28.02
C ASN A 81 -6.73 -2.36 -28.95
N GLY A 82 -6.10 -1.19 -29.00
CA GLY A 82 -6.54 -0.06 -29.83
C GLY A 82 -7.83 0.62 -29.34
N PHE A 83 -8.19 0.45 -28.06
CA PHE A 83 -9.21 1.26 -27.42
C PHE A 83 -8.84 2.75 -27.50
N THR A 84 -9.82 3.61 -27.74
CA THR A 84 -9.63 5.06 -27.81
C THR A 84 -10.70 5.83 -27.07
N TYR A 85 -10.33 6.90 -26.36
CA TYR A 85 -11.25 7.82 -25.70
C TYR A 85 -10.75 9.27 -25.81
N PRO A 86 -11.62 10.30 -25.90
CA PRO A 86 -11.17 11.68 -25.88
C PRO A 86 -10.51 12.05 -24.55
N HIS A 87 -9.40 12.77 -24.61
CA HIS A 87 -8.86 13.46 -23.44
C HIS A 87 -9.83 14.55 -22.97
N ALA A 88 -9.87 14.80 -21.66
CA ALA A 88 -10.49 15.97 -21.10
C ALA A 88 -9.54 17.17 -21.29
N VAL A 89 -10.10 18.37 -21.50
CA VAL A 89 -9.32 19.59 -21.77
C VAL A 89 -8.26 19.85 -20.69
N ASN A 90 -8.54 19.48 -19.44
CA ASN A 90 -7.55 19.43 -18.37
C ASN A 90 -7.70 18.12 -17.60
N GLU A 91 -6.59 17.43 -17.40
CA GLU A 91 -6.47 16.17 -16.66
C GLU A 91 -5.56 16.38 -15.45
N MET A 92 -5.98 15.87 -14.30
CA MET A 92 -5.35 16.11 -13.00
C MET A 92 -4.10 15.24 -12.81
N LYS A 93 -3.17 15.70 -11.96
CA LYS A 93 -2.02 14.89 -11.51
C LYS A 93 -2.52 13.64 -10.79
N TYR A 94 -1.91 12.50 -11.06
CA TYR A 94 -2.17 11.24 -10.34
C TYR A 94 -0.91 10.42 -10.12
N THR A 95 -0.97 9.49 -9.16
CA THR A 95 0.00 8.40 -9.00
C THR A 95 -0.51 7.15 -9.73
N ALA A 96 0.40 6.32 -10.24
CA ALA A 96 0.09 5.06 -10.92
C ALA A 96 1.19 4.02 -10.64
N THR A 97 0.84 2.73 -10.68
CA THR A 97 1.77 1.59 -10.50
C THR A 97 1.85 0.80 -11.81
N TYR A 98 2.56 1.36 -12.77
CA TYR A 98 2.59 0.87 -14.14
C TYR A 98 3.38 -0.43 -14.35
N ASP A 99 3.05 -1.19 -15.40
CA ASP A 99 3.95 -2.19 -15.99
C ASP A 99 5.25 -1.55 -16.50
N SER A 100 6.41 -2.12 -16.18
CA SER A 100 7.69 -1.63 -16.71
C SER A 100 7.84 -1.78 -18.22
N ALA A 101 7.15 -2.76 -18.82
CA ALA A 101 7.10 -2.95 -20.27
C ALA A 101 5.84 -2.26 -20.81
N ARG A 102 5.98 -1.00 -21.25
CA ARG A 102 4.91 -0.16 -21.82
C ARG A 102 5.48 0.93 -22.73
N GLY A 103 4.70 1.42 -23.69
CA GLY A 103 5.08 2.57 -24.54
C GLY A 103 6.06 2.22 -25.67
N ASP A 104 6.15 0.94 -26.04
CA ASP A 104 6.90 0.43 -27.18
C ASP A 104 6.00 -0.23 -28.25
N GLY A 105 4.67 -0.19 -28.06
CA GLY A 105 3.69 -0.83 -28.92
C GLY A 105 3.57 -2.35 -28.75
N SER A 106 4.13 -2.94 -27.68
CA SER A 106 4.06 -4.39 -27.41
C SER A 106 3.10 -4.79 -26.29
N ASN A 107 2.76 -3.87 -25.38
CA ASN A 107 1.91 -4.10 -24.21
C ASN A 107 1.14 -2.81 -23.85
N GLY A 108 0.01 -2.95 -23.17
CA GLY A 108 -0.74 -1.81 -22.63
C GLY A 108 -0.02 -1.14 -21.45
N ALA A 109 -0.58 -0.05 -20.94
CA ALA A 109 0.07 0.71 -19.86
C ALA A 109 0.03 -0.03 -18.51
N PHE A 110 -1.12 -0.63 -18.17
CA PHE A 110 -1.40 -1.30 -16.88
C PHE A 110 -1.04 -0.42 -15.68
N GLY A 111 -1.73 0.71 -15.55
CA GLY A 111 -1.54 1.67 -14.45
C GLY A 111 -2.01 1.19 -13.08
N GLU A 112 -2.88 0.17 -13.06
CA GLU A 112 -3.36 -0.60 -11.91
C GLU A 112 -4.10 0.13 -10.79
N HIS A 113 -3.45 1.08 -10.12
CA HIS A 113 -4.03 1.76 -8.99
C HIS A 113 -3.35 3.12 -8.74
N GLY A 114 -4.08 4.06 -8.17
CA GLY A 114 -3.59 5.42 -7.97
C GLY A 114 -4.37 6.27 -6.97
N PHE A 115 -3.80 7.44 -6.69
CA PHE A 115 -4.49 8.61 -6.13
C PHE A 115 -4.38 9.77 -7.12
N ASN A 116 -5.42 10.57 -7.29
CA ASN A 116 -5.33 11.88 -7.96
C ASN A 116 -5.20 13.04 -6.96
N GLU A 117 -4.84 14.23 -7.43
CA GLU A 117 -4.68 15.42 -6.58
C GLU A 117 -6.00 15.97 -5.99
N ALA A 118 -7.15 15.45 -6.42
CA ALA A 118 -8.45 15.68 -5.77
C ALA A 118 -8.72 14.67 -4.63
N GLY A 119 -7.77 13.78 -4.31
CA GLY A 119 -7.89 12.80 -3.22
C GLY A 119 -8.75 11.59 -3.52
N VAL A 120 -9.16 11.38 -4.78
CA VAL A 120 -9.82 10.15 -5.21
C VAL A 120 -8.77 9.07 -5.39
N SER A 121 -9.06 7.87 -4.91
CA SER A 121 -8.29 6.66 -5.13
C SER A 121 -9.09 5.66 -5.95
N MET A 122 -8.36 4.86 -6.74
CA MET A 122 -8.90 3.84 -7.63
C MET A 122 -7.96 2.64 -7.64
N THR A 123 -8.51 1.43 -7.64
CA THR A 123 -7.78 0.20 -8.00
C THR A 123 -8.59 -0.60 -9.01
N ALA A 124 -7.95 -0.92 -10.13
CA ALA A 124 -8.51 -1.56 -11.31
C ALA A 124 -7.46 -2.55 -11.85
N THR A 125 -7.67 -3.87 -11.79
CA THR A 125 -8.90 -4.58 -11.42
C THR A 125 -8.67 -5.87 -10.62
N VAL A 126 -9.77 -6.49 -10.19
CA VAL A 126 -9.82 -7.93 -9.99
C VAL A 126 -10.69 -8.51 -11.12
N THR A 127 -10.06 -9.12 -12.12
CA THR A 127 -10.74 -9.70 -13.29
C THR A 127 -11.82 -10.70 -12.90
N ALA A 128 -12.99 -10.68 -13.54
CA ALA A 128 -14.12 -11.57 -13.24
C ALA A 128 -14.81 -12.07 -14.51
N ILE A 129 -15.00 -13.38 -14.66
CA ILE A 129 -15.37 -13.99 -15.95
C ILE A 129 -16.89 -13.93 -16.21
N PRO A 130 -17.37 -13.28 -17.30
CA PRO A 130 -18.79 -13.31 -17.67
C PRO A 130 -19.28 -14.70 -18.10
N ASN A 131 -20.55 -14.98 -17.83
CA ASN A 131 -21.20 -16.22 -18.24
C ASN A 131 -21.26 -16.31 -19.76
N LYS A 132 -20.87 -17.46 -20.32
CA LYS A 132 -20.88 -17.70 -21.77
C LYS A 132 -22.25 -17.51 -22.43
N LYS A 133 -23.36 -17.65 -21.70
CA LYS A 133 -24.72 -17.35 -22.19
C LYS A 133 -24.94 -15.84 -22.30
N VAL A 134 -24.59 -15.07 -21.27
CA VAL A 134 -24.66 -13.60 -21.28
C VAL A 134 -23.83 -13.02 -22.42
N LEU A 135 -22.64 -13.56 -22.66
CA LEU A 135 -21.77 -13.18 -23.79
C LEU A 135 -22.36 -13.47 -25.18
N THR A 136 -23.48 -14.21 -25.30
CA THR A 136 -24.23 -14.32 -26.57
C THR A 136 -25.27 -13.21 -26.76
N THR A 137 -25.68 -12.54 -25.68
CA THR A 137 -26.63 -11.41 -25.68
C THR A 137 -25.88 -10.08 -25.68
N ASP A 138 -24.86 -9.96 -24.84
CA ASP A 138 -24.03 -8.76 -24.68
C ASP A 138 -22.52 -9.12 -24.69
N PRO A 139 -21.92 -9.32 -25.88
CA PRO A 139 -20.52 -9.70 -25.99
C PRO A 139 -19.58 -8.54 -25.60
N LEU A 140 -18.49 -8.89 -24.90
CA LEU A 140 -17.31 -8.04 -24.72
C LEU A 140 -16.79 -7.50 -26.06
N LYS A 141 -16.14 -6.33 -26.02
CA LYS A 141 -15.66 -5.62 -27.20
C LYS A 141 -14.15 -5.77 -27.33
N GLU A 142 -13.70 -6.33 -28.44
CA GLU A 142 -12.28 -6.50 -28.79
C GLU A 142 -11.46 -5.21 -28.58
N ASN A 143 -12.05 -4.06 -28.94
CA ASN A 143 -11.51 -2.70 -28.76
C ASN A 143 -12.31 -1.85 -27.75
N GLY A 144 -13.00 -2.48 -26.79
CA GLY A 144 -13.60 -1.82 -25.63
C GLY A 144 -12.56 -1.51 -24.56
N LEU A 145 -12.97 -0.86 -23.47
CA LEU A 145 -12.06 -0.48 -22.37
C LEU A 145 -11.45 -1.74 -21.72
N PRO A 146 -10.11 -1.92 -21.76
CA PRO A 146 -9.41 -2.98 -21.03
C PRO A 146 -8.94 -2.49 -19.65
N GLU A 147 -8.52 -3.42 -18.78
CA GLU A 147 -7.78 -3.14 -17.54
C GLU A 147 -6.59 -2.20 -17.78
N ALA A 148 -5.80 -2.48 -18.83
CA ALA A 148 -4.56 -1.79 -19.17
C ALA A 148 -4.64 -0.25 -19.25
N ALA A 149 -5.79 0.28 -19.67
CA ALA A 149 -6.04 1.73 -19.80
C ALA A 149 -7.05 2.27 -18.76
N MET A 150 -7.62 1.42 -17.90
CA MET A 150 -8.76 1.79 -17.07
C MET A 150 -8.44 2.89 -16.05
N LEU A 151 -7.26 2.85 -15.43
CA LEU A 151 -6.80 3.92 -14.52
C LEU A 151 -6.67 5.25 -15.27
N ASP A 152 -5.92 5.24 -16.37
CA ASP A 152 -5.53 6.41 -17.16
C ASP A 152 -6.74 7.07 -17.87
N VAL A 153 -7.82 6.31 -18.12
CA VAL A 153 -9.09 6.78 -18.69
C VAL A 153 -10.03 7.37 -17.62
N ILE A 154 -9.94 6.97 -16.36
CA ILE A 154 -10.89 7.40 -15.31
C ILE A 154 -10.26 8.34 -14.29
N LEU A 155 -9.18 7.92 -13.62
CA LEU A 155 -8.66 8.57 -12.42
C LEU A 155 -8.29 10.07 -12.59
N PRO A 156 -7.62 10.54 -13.67
CA PRO A 156 -7.28 11.96 -13.80
C PRO A 156 -8.48 12.89 -14.10
N ARG A 157 -9.70 12.36 -14.28
CA ARG A 157 -10.88 13.13 -14.73
C ARG A 157 -11.94 13.35 -13.63
N VAL A 158 -11.80 12.77 -12.43
CA VAL A 158 -12.88 12.64 -11.43
C VAL A 158 -12.51 13.19 -10.05
N LYS A 159 -13.44 13.89 -9.37
CA LYS A 159 -13.18 14.61 -8.10
C LYS A 159 -13.86 14.01 -6.87
N THR A 160 -14.61 12.94 -7.06
CA THR A 160 -15.19 12.07 -6.02
C THR A 160 -15.13 10.61 -6.47
N ALA A 161 -15.27 9.67 -5.53
CA ALA A 161 -15.37 8.25 -5.84
C ALA A 161 -16.60 7.93 -6.71
N ARG A 162 -17.73 8.64 -6.48
CA ARG A 162 -18.94 8.53 -7.30
C ARG A 162 -18.73 8.98 -8.74
N GLU A 163 -18.05 10.12 -8.96
CA GLU A 163 -17.66 10.56 -10.30
C GLU A 163 -16.79 9.50 -11.01
N GLY A 164 -15.94 8.78 -10.27
CA GLY A 164 -15.18 7.62 -10.77
C GLY A 164 -16.09 6.52 -11.34
N VAL A 165 -17.08 6.10 -10.55
CA VAL A 165 -18.09 5.12 -10.95
C VAL A 165 -18.94 5.61 -12.12
N GLU A 166 -19.42 6.86 -12.07
CA GLU A 166 -20.26 7.48 -13.11
C GLU A 166 -19.53 7.63 -14.45
N LEU A 167 -18.24 7.99 -14.42
CA LEU A 167 -17.42 8.06 -15.63
C LEU A 167 -17.10 6.67 -16.18
N LEU A 168 -16.76 5.70 -15.34
CA LEU A 168 -16.49 4.32 -15.78
C LEU A 168 -17.75 3.68 -16.40
N ALA A 169 -18.89 3.84 -15.74
CA ALA A 169 -20.21 3.48 -16.26
C ALA A 169 -20.47 4.11 -17.64
N LYS A 170 -20.23 5.42 -17.80
CA LYS A 170 -20.38 6.13 -19.07
C LYS A 170 -19.47 5.59 -20.17
N VAL A 171 -18.19 5.33 -19.88
CA VAL A 171 -17.25 4.77 -20.87
C VAL A 171 -17.72 3.37 -21.32
N ILE A 172 -18.24 2.56 -20.39
CA ILE A 172 -18.81 1.24 -20.68
C ILE A 172 -20.11 1.35 -21.51
N GLU A 173 -20.99 2.32 -21.24
CA GLU A 173 -22.18 2.59 -22.09
C GLU A 173 -21.78 3.06 -23.52
N GLU A 174 -20.72 3.89 -23.65
CA GLU A 174 -20.30 4.50 -24.93
C GLU A 174 -19.40 3.62 -25.81
N LYS A 175 -18.57 2.75 -25.21
CA LYS A 175 -17.52 1.98 -25.89
C LYS A 175 -17.60 0.47 -25.66
N GLY A 176 -18.28 0.06 -24.59
CA GLY A 176 -18.18 -1.27 -24.01
C GLY A 176 -16.82 -1.55 -23.36
N SER A 177 -16.72 -2.66 -22.62
CA SER A 177 -15.46 -3.18 -22.06
C SER A 177 -14.96 -4.41 -22.82
N ALA A 178 -13.64 -4.60 -22.81
CA ALA A 178 -12.98 -5.78 -23.37
C ALA A 178 -13.02 -6.99 -22.42
N GLU A 179 -13.26 -6.77 -21.13
CA GLU A 179 -13.18 -7.75 -20.05
C GLU A 179 -14.38 -7.67 -19.11
N GLY A 180 -14.60 -8.72 -18.31
CA GLY A 180 -15.37 -8.60 -17.08
C GLY A 180 -14.38 -8.37 -15.93
N ASN A 181 -14.61 -7.35 -15.11
CA ASN A 181 -13.63 -6.81 -14.16
C ASN A 181 -14.32 -6.24 -12.92
N VAL A 182 -13.65 -6.25 -11.76
CA VAL A 182 -14.09 -5.63 -10.51
C VAL A 182 -13.19 -4.44 -10.16
N VAL A 183 -13.79 -3.30 -9.82
CA VAL A 183 -13.11 -2.03 -9.58
C VAL A 183 -13.55 -1.44 -8.24
N VAL A 184 -12.62 -0.84 -7.49
CA VAL A 184 -12.91 -0.12 -6.24
C VAL A 184 -12.45 1.33 -6.34
N PHE A 185 -13.35 2.25 -5.99
CA PHE A 185 -13.07 3.68 -5.86
C PHE A 185 -13.27 4.12 -4.42
N ALA A 186 -12.44 5.06 -3.93
CA ALA A 186 -12.69 5.69 -2.63
C ALA A 186 -12.22 7.15 -2.58
N ASP A 187 -12.93 7.95 -1.80
CA ASP A 187 -12.46 9.24 -1.30
C ASP A 187 -12.77 9.35 0.20
N GLN A 188 -12.41 10.48 0.83
CA GLN A 188 -12.58 10.66 2.27
C GLN A 188 -14.01 10.47 2.78
N ASN A 189 -15.03 10.66 1.93
CA ASN A 189 -16.43 10.53 2.30
C ASN A 189 -16.92 9.09 2.17
N GLU A 190 -16.58 8.40 1.08
CA GLU A 190 -17.21 7.13 0.70
C GLU A 190 -16.32 6.20 -0.12
N THR A 191 -16.77 4.95 -0.28
CA THR A 191 -16.09 3.90 -1.04
C THR A 191 -17.14 3.16 -1.86
N TRP A 192 -16.82 2.82 -3.11
CA TRP A 192 -17.69 2.17 -4.07
C TRP A 192 -17.02 0.91 -4.62
N TYR A 193 -17.80 -0.15 -4.78
CA TYR A 193 -17.42 -1.42 -5.39
C TYR A 193 -18.24 -1.60 -6.67
N MET A 194 -17.59 -1.88 -7.80
CA MET A 194 -18.22 -1.98 -9.12
C MET A 194 -17.85 -3.28 -9.83
N GLU A 195 -18.86 -4.01 -10.30
CA GLU A 195 -18.69 -5.17 -11.19
C GLU A 195 -19.04 -4.76 -12.63
N ILE A 196 -18.08 -4.94 -13.54
CA ILE A 196 -18.28 -4.91 -15.00
C ILE A 196 -18.65 -6.34 -15.41
N LEU A 197 -19.91 -6.53 -15.79
CA LEU A 197 -20.58 -7.83 -15.84
C LEU A 197 -20.58 -8.47 -17.24
N SER A 198 -20.58 -7.65 -18.30
CA SER A 198 -20.54 -8.06 -19.71
C SER A 198 -20.18 -6.87 -20.60
N GLY A 199 -20.37 -6.97 -21.92
CA GLY A 199 -19.96 -5.96 -22.89
C GLY A 199 -20.32 -4.51 -22.56
N HIS A 200 -21.53 -4.26 -22.05
CA HIS A 200 -21.96 -2.94 -21.57
C HIS A 200 -22.76 -2.97 -20.25
N GLN A 201 -22.90 -4.13 -19.59
CA GLN A 201 -23.63 -4.22 -18.32
C GLN A 201 -22.71 -4.11 -17.11
N TYR A 202 -23.15 -3.40 -16.09
CA TYR A 202 -22.41 -3.18 -14.84
C TYR A 202 -23.37 -2.94 -13.68
N VAL A 203 -22.91 -3.20 -12.45
CA VAL A 203 -23.55 -2.74 -11.22
C VAL A 203 -22.47 -2.28 -10.25
N ALA A 204 -22.64 -1.07 -9.73
CA ALA A 204 -21.82 -0.50 -8.67
C ALA A 204 -22.68 -0.21 -7.43
N VAL A 205 -22.10 -0.44 -6.26
CA VAL A 205 -22.73 -0.25 -4.96
C VAL A 205 -21.80 0.50 -4.01
N LYS A 206 -22.36 1.40 -3.21
CA LYS A 206 -21.67 2.07 -2.12
C LYS A 206 -21.40 1.07 -1.00
N VAL A 207 -20.16 1.00 -0.53
CA VAL A 207 -19.74 0.05 0.50
C VAL A 207 -20.30 0.48 1.85
N PRO A 208 -21.04 -0.38 2.58
CA PRO A 208 -21.50 -0.05 3.92
C PRO A 208 -20.32 -0.06 4.91
N GLU A 209 -20.21 0.99 5.72
CA GLU A 209 -19.04 1.18 6.60
C GLU A 209 -18.91 0.15 7.73
N ASP A 210 -19.96 -0.61 8.03
CA ASP A 210 -20.03 -1.66 9.06
C ASP A 210 -19.72 -3.07 8.52
N LYS A 211 -19.22 -3.17 7.29
CA LYS A 211 -18.95 -4.44 6.59
C LYS A 211 -17.48 -4.58 6.16
N TYR A 212 -17.05 -5.82 6.01
CA TYR A 212 -15.85 -6.18 5.26
C TYR A 212 -16.23 -7.00 4.03
N ALA A 213 -15.33 -7.08 3.06
CA ALA A 213 -15.45 -7.85 1.84
C ALA A 213 -14.11 -8.48 1.46
N VAL A 214 -14.16 -9.67 0.87
CA VAL A 214 -13.01 -10.36 0.25
C VAL A 214 -13.51 -10.96 -1.06
N PHE A 215 -12.84 -10.66 -2.17
CA PHE A 215 -13.27 -11.05 -3.51
C PHE A 215 -12.08 -11.47 -4.38
N ALA A 216 -12.22 -12.62 -5.03
CA ALA A 216 -11.28 -13.17 -6.00
C ALA A 216 -11.85 -13.01 -7.43
N ASN A 217 -11.45 -13.82 -8.41
CA ASN A 217 -11.66 -13.52 -9.83
C ASN A 217 -13.04 -13.89 -10.40
N THR A 218 -14.09 -13.46 -9.71
CA THR A 218 -15.50 -13.76 -10.00
C THR A 218 -16.41 -12.67 -9.42
N TYR A 219 -17.71 -12.72 -9.74
CA TYR A 219 -18.71 -11.80 -9.19
C TYR A 219 -19.26 -12.27 -7.83
N TYR A 220 -19.66 -11.30 -7.00
CA TYR A 220 -20.14 -11.48 -5.64
C TYR A 220 -21.41 -10.67 -5.31
N LEU A 221 -21.87 -9.76 -6.20
CA LEU A 221 -23.12 -9.04 -5.96
C LEU A 221 -24.33 -9.99 -5.89
N GLY A 222 -25.02 -9.92 -4.75
CA GLY A 222 -26.22 -10.70 -4.46
C GLY A 222 -27.46 -10.15 -5.15
N HIS A 223 -28.51 -9.94 -4.36
CA HIS A 223 -29.58 -9.01 -4.73
C HIS A 223 -29.16 -7.56 -4.41
N VAL A 224 -29.57 -6.62 -5.26
CA VAL A 224 -29.37 -5.17 -5.12
C VAL A 224 -30.67 -4.48 -5.56
N ASP A 225 -31.14 -3.48 -4.82
CA ASP A 225 -32.27 -2.66 -5.25
C ASP A 225 -31.82 -1.67 -6.33
N LEU A 226 -32.17 -1.96 -7.57
CA LEU A 226 -31.86 -1.13 -8.74
C LEU A 226 -32.61 0.23 -8.76
N ASN A 227 -33.48 0.48 -7.77
CA ASN A 227 -34.16 1.76 -7.58
C ASN A 227 -33.44 2.69 -6.57
N ASP A 228 -32.43 2.21 -5.82
CA ASP A 228 -31.67 3.03 -4.87
C ASP A 228 -30.69 3.95 -5.61
N THR A 229 -31.17 5.12 -6.01
CA THR A 229 -30.36 6.14 -6.71
C THR A 229 -29.30 6.81 -5.84
N GLU A 230 -29.24 6.55 -4.53
CA GLU A 230 -28.20 7.08 -3.64
C GLU A 230 -26.99 6.13 -3.61
N ASN A 231 -27.23 4.86 -3.31
CA ASN A 231 -26.20 3.85 -3.03
C ASN A 231 -25.93 2.88 -4.19
N VAL A 232 -26.68 2.94 -5.30
CA VAL A 232 -26.52 2.05 -6.46
C VAL A 232 -26.39 2.84 -7.76
N ILE A 233 -25.48 2.41 -8.62
CA ILE A 233 -25.32 2.89 -10.00
C ILE A 233 -25.22 1.67 -10.92
N ALA A 234 -26.20 1.45 -11.78
CA ALA A 234 -26.32 0.22 -12.58
C ALA A 234 -26.70 0.51 -14.05
N SER A 235 -26.34 -0.40 -14.95
CA SER A 235 -26.77 -0.33 -16.35
C SER A 235 -28.27 -0.64 -16.46
N LYS A 236 -28.99 0.17 -17.23
CA LYS A 236 -30.48 0.18 -17.27
C LYS A 236 -31.09 -1.15 -17.72
N ASP A 237 -30.35 -1.92 -18.51
CA ASP A 237 -30.77 -3.20 -19.10
C ASP A 237 -30.23 -4.43 -18.34
N VAL A 238 -29.55 -4.29 -17.18
CA VAL A 238 -28.87 -5.41 -16.49
C VAL A 238 -29.79 -6.60 -16.18
N GLU A 239 -31.00 -6.34 -15.69
CA GLU A 239 -31.94 -7.42 -15.36
C GLU A 239 -32.54 -8.06 -16.63
N LYS A 240 -32.66 -7.27 -17.70
CA LYS A 240 -33.20 -7.68 -19.00
C LYS A 240 -32.20 -8.55 -19.77
N VAL A 241 -30.93 -8.16 -19.85
CA VAL A 241 -29.87 -8.95 -20.50
C VAL A 241 -29.67 -10.30 -19.80
N ALA A 242 -29.76 -10.34 -18.46
CA ALA A 242 -29.80 -11.60 -17.71
C ALA A 242 -30.98 -12.50 -18.14
N LYS A 243 -32.18 -11.94 -18.35
CA LYS A 243 -33.38 -12.67 -18.81
C LYS A 243 -33.26 -13.13 -20.27
N GLU A 244 -32.83 -12.25 -21.17
CA GLU A 244 -32.70 -12.50 -22.61
C GLU A 244 -31.60 -13.54 -22.92
N SER A 245 -30.53 -13.60 -22.12
CA SER A 245 -29.49 -14.64 -22.22
C SER A 245 -29.93 -16.03 -21.77
N GLY A 246 -31.10 -16.16 -21.13
CA GLY A 246 -31.57 -17.41 -20.54
C GLY A 246 -30.75 -17.88 -19.33
N ASN A 247 -29.95 -17.00 -18.70
CA ASN A 247 -29.19 -17.33 -17.49
C ASN A 247 -29.68 -16.66 -16.20
N TYR A 248 -30.69 -15.78 -16.25
CA TYR A 248 -31.31 -15.14 -15.08
C TYR A 248 -31.52 -16.11 -13.91
N LYS A 249 -30.95 -15.77 -12.76
CA LYS A 249 -31.09 -16.48 -11.48
C LYS A 249 -31.66 -15.54 -10.43
N THR A 250 -32.30 -16.14 -9.44
CA THR A 250 -32.76 -15.44 -8.24
C THR A 250 -31.96 -15.87 -7.01
N ASP A 251 -32.11 -15.11 -5.94
CA ASP A 251 -31.83 -15.59 -4.59
C ASP A 251 -32.91 -16.59 -4.12
N LYS A 252 -32.84 -16.95 -2.83
CA LYS A 252 -33.77 -17.85 -2.13
C LYS A 252 -35.19 -17.27 -1.97
N ASP A 253 -35.33 -15.95 -2.02
CA ASP A 253 -36.57 -15.21 -1.74
C ASP A 253 -37.29 -14.80 -3.05
N GLY A 254 -36.61 -14.93 -4.20
CA GLY A 254 -37.13 -14.73 -5.55
C GLY A 254 -36.63 -13.46 -6.25
N ASN A 255 -35.73 -12.69 -5.62
CA ASN A 255 -35.22 -11.44 -6.18
C ASN A 255 -34.10 -11.71 -7.18
N PHE A 256 -33.90 -10.81 -8.16
CA PHE A 256 -32.79 -10.89 -9.11
C PHE A 256 -31.44 -10.92 -8.39
N HIS A 257 -30.61 -11.90 -8.76
CA HIS A 257 -29.27 -12.11 -8.19
C HIS A 257 -28.21 -11.93 -9.26
N ILE A 258 -27.36 -10.92 -9.10
CA ILE A 258 -26.45 -10.44 -10.15
C ILE A 258 -25.36 -11.48 -10.44
N ALA A 259 -24.54 -11.82 -9.44
CA ALA A 259 -23.42 -12.75 -9.60
C ALA A 259 -23.83 -14.13 -10.15
N LYS A 260 -24.91 -14.72 -9.62
CA LYS A 260 -25.45 -16.01 -10.15
C LYS A 260 -25.93 -15.92 -11.61
N SER A 261 -26.40 -14.74 -12.05
CA SER A 261 -26.90 -14.53 -13.42
C SER A 261 -25.78 -14.23 -14.41
N TYR A 262 -24.76 -13.48 -13.97
CA TYR A 262 -23.68 -12.97 -14.81
C TYR A 262 -22.36 -13.74 -14.72
N GLY A 263 -22.12 -14.49 -13.64
CA GLY A 263 -20.87 -15.22 -13.41
C GLY A 263 -20.86 -16.66 -13.90
N PRO A 264 -19.76 -17.39 -13.66
CA PRO A 264 -19.67 -18.82 -13.95
C PRO A 264 -20.67 -19.62 -13.10
N GLU A 265 -21.08 -20.82 -13.56
CA GLU A 265 -22.06 -21.64 -12.83
C GLU A 265 -21.55 -22.16 -11.47
N LYS A 266 -20.23 -22.10 -11.24
CA LYS A 266 -19.52 -22.25 -9.96
C LYS A 266 -18.25 -21.40 -10.00
N TYR A 267 -17.81 -20.89 -8.86
CA TYR A 267 -16.49 -20.24 -8.72
C TYR A 267 -15.35 -21.18 -9.14
N ALA A 268 -14.24 -20.63 -9.65
CA ALA A 268 -13.05 -21.45 -9.89
C ALA A 268 -12.42 -21.89 -8.57
N GLU A 269 -11.60 -22.93 -8.63
CA GLU A 269 -10.96 -23.54 -7.46
C GLU A 269 -10.11 -22.51 -6.69
N GLY A 270 -9.31 -21.73 -7.44
CA GLY A 270 -8.48 -20.65 -6.89
C GLY A 270 -9.27 -19.46 -6.34
N ASP A 271 -10.47 -19.17 -6.85
CA ASP A 271 -11.33 -18.11 -6.28
C ASP A 271 -11.88 -18.56 -4.94
N ARG A 272 -12.41 -19.79 -4.93
CA ARG A 272 -12.99 -20.46 -3.77
C ARG A 272 -11.96 -20.59 -2.64
N SER A 273 -10.71 -20.95 -2.94
CA SER A 273 -9.64 -21.03 -1.95
C SER A 273 -9.26 -19.66 -1.37
N ARG A 274 -9.03 -18.65 -2.20
CA ARG A 274 -8.63 -17.30 -1.76
C ARG A 274 -9.72 -16.60 -0.96
N THR A 275 -10.96 -16.58 -1.43
CA THR A 275 -12.07 -15.97 -0.69
C THR A 275 -12.35 -16.69 0.62
N TYR A 276 -12.39 -18.03 0.63
CA TYR A 276 -12.57 -18.80 1.87
C TYR A 276 -11.46 -18.51 2.88
N ALA A 277 -10.20 -18.53 2.44
CA ALA A 277 -9.05 -18.28 3.29
C ALA A 277 -9.03 -16.84 3.85
N GLY A 278 -9.42 -15.85 3.04
CA GLY A 278 -9.50 -14.46 3.48
C GLY A 278 -10.63 -14.21 4.48
N ILE A 279 -11.84 -14.70 4.21
CA ILE A 279 -12.97 -14.61 5.15
C ILE A 279 -12.62 -15.27 6.48
N THR A 280 -12.05 -16.48 6.46
CA THR A 280 -11.67 -17.21 7.69
C THR A 280 -10.43 -16.69 8.40
N LEU A 281 -9.63 -15.83 7.77
CA LEU A 281 -8.55 -15.10 8.45
C LEU A 281 -9.11 -13.88 9.19
N LEU A 282 -9.98 -13.11 8.53
CA LEU A 282 -10.61 -11.92 9.10
C LEU A 282 -11.67 -12.25 10.17
N ASP A 283 -12.39 -13.37 10.01
CA ASP A 283 -13.43 -13.85 10.92
C ASP A 283 -13.30 -15.39 11.09
N PRO A 284 -12.43 -15.87 11.99
CA PRO A 284 -12.19 -17.30 12.21
C PRO A 284 -13.43 -18.08 12.69
N ASP A 285 -14.38 -17.39 13.31
CA ASP A 285 -15.66 -17.95 13.75
C ASP A 285 -16.75 -17.88 12.67
N SER A 286 -16.45 -17.40 11.46
CA SER A 286 -17.42 -17.30 10.36
C SER A 286 -18.05 -18.66 10.03
N LYS A 287 -19.34 -18.66 9.66
CA LYS A 287 -20.10 -19.88 9.37
C LYS A 287 -20.01 -20.33 7.90
N VAL A 288 -19.20 -19.67 7.07
CA VAL A 288 -18.94 -20.10 5.69
C VAL A 288 -18.20 -21.43 5.66
N THR A 289 -18.50 -22.26 4.66
CA THR A 289 -17.75 -23.48 4.36
C THR A 289 -17.06 -23.34 3.01
N TYR A 290 -15.91 -23.99 2.83
CA TYR A 290 -15.19 -23.99 1.55
C TYR A 290 -16.02 -24.58 0.39
N GLU A 291 -17.06 -25.37 0.68
CA GLU A 291 -17.90 -25.99 -0.34
C GLU A 291 -19.15 -25.16 -0.71
N ASP A 292 -19.37 -24.02 -0.05
CA ASP A 292 -20.50 -23.13 -0.33
C ASP A 292 -20.50 -22.72 -1.81
N ASP A 293 -21.66 -22.78 -2.47
CA ASP A 293 -21.78 -22.47 -3.90
C ASP A 293 -21.51 -20.99 -4.21
N GLU A 294 -21.56 -20.11 -3.19
CA GLU A 294 -21.27 -18.67 -3.27
C GLU A 294 -20.84 -18.10 -1.91
N TYR A 295 -20.29 -16.88 -1.91
CA TYR A 295 -20.01 -16.11 -0.69
C TYR A 295 -20.64 -14.72 -0.80
N GLU A 296 -21.37 -14.25 0.23
CA GLU A 296 -21.96 -12.91 0.21
C GLU A 296 -20.86 -11.85 0.35
N LEU A 297 -20.82 -10.86 -0.57
CA LEU A 297 -19.78 -9.83 -0.64
C LEU A 297 -19.56 -9.09 0.68
N PHE A 298 -20.62 -8.46 1.22
CA PHE A 298 -20.53 -7.59 2.39
C PHE A 298 -20.89 -8.34 3.67
N ARG A 299 -19.89 -8.61 4.49
CA ARG A 299 -19.97 -9.43 5.69
C ARG A 299 -19.84 -8.57 6.95
N SER A 300 -20.61 -8.87 7.99
CA SER A 300 -20.28 -8.44 9.35
C SER A 300 -19.44 -9.53 10.03
N PRO A 301 -18.49 -9.18 10.92
CA PRO A 301 -17.74 -10.16 11.70
C PRO A 301 -18.65 -10.91 12.68
N THR A 302 -18.31 -12.15 13.00
CA THR A 302 -19.08 -12.98 13.93
C THR A 302 -18.98 -12.48 15.38
N ASP A 303 -17.85 -11.87 15.76
CA ASP A 303 -17.75 -11.01 16.96
C ASP A 303 -18.10 -9.56 16.58
N PRO A 304 -19.20 -8.97 17.10
CA PRO A 304 -19.54 -7.57 16.83
C PRO A 304 -18.56 -6.55 17.44
N ASN A 305 -17.61 -6.99 18.27
CA ASN A 305 -16.55 -6.16 18.84
C ASN A 305 -15.24 -6.23 18.03
N LYS A 306 -15.11 -7.14 17.05
CA LYS A 306 -13.89 -7.27 16.23
C LYS A 306 -13.61 -5.95 15.54
N LYS A 307 -12.40 -5.42 15.80
CA LYS A 307 -11.82 -4.30 15.08
C LYS A 307 -10.58 -4.79 14.33
N TYR A 308 -10.51 -4.43 13.06
CA TYR A 308 -9.38 -4.71 12.19
C TYR A 308 -8.32 -3.63 12.31
N THR A 309 -7.07 -4.03 12.11
CA THR A 309 -5.93 -3.13 12.01
C THR A 309 -5.35 -3.17 10.59
N LEU A 310 -4.33 -2.35 10.32
CA LEU A 310 -3.64 -2.40 9.03
C LEU A 310 -2.84 -3.71 8.89
N GLU A 311 -2.33 -4.21 10.01
CA GLU A 311 -1.63 -5.48 10.15
C GLU A 311 -2.55 -6.68 9.84
N ASP A 312 -3.86 -6.63 10.15
CA ASP A 312 -4.85 -7.62 9.66
C ASP A 312 -4.91 -7.62 8.10
N ALA A 313 -4.87 -6.44 7.47
CA ALA A 313 -4.92 -6.31 6.01
C ALA A 313 -3.63 -6.79 5.32
N PHE A 314 -2.46 -6.45 5.87
CA PHE A 314 -1.19 -7.01 5.41
C PHE A 314 -1.12 -8.53 5.58
N ALA A 315 -1.68 -9.07 6.66
CA ALA A 315 -1.79 -10.52 6.88
C ALA A 315 -2.72 -11.20 5.86
N LEU A 316 -3.79 -10.53 5.45
CA LEU A 316 -4.70 -11.00 4.41
C LEU A 316 -4.00 -11.14 3.05
N GLN A 317 -3.30 -10.11 2.58
CA GLN A 317 -2.54 -10.18 1.32
C GLN A 317 -1.39 -11.18 1.36
N ARG A 318 -0.89 -11.54 2.55
CA ARG A 318 0.14 -12.56 2.79
C ARG A 318 -0.40 -13.97 3.02
N ASN A 319 -1.72 -14.17 2.98
CA ASN A 319 -2.37 -15.40 3.45
C ASN A 319 -2.03 -16.63 2.58
N ARG A 320 -1.43 -17.64 3.22
CA ARG A 320 -1.01 -18.92 2.62
C ARG A 320 -1.55 -20.11 3.39
N PHE A 321 -2.75 -19.95 3.95
CA PHE A 321 -3.53 -20.96 4.68
C PHE A 321 -2.96 -21.39 6.05
N GLU A 322 -1.97 -20.70 6.63
CA GLU A 322 -1.40 -21.11 7.92
C GLU A 322 -2.42 -21.15 9.07
N HIS A 323 -3.42 -20.27 9.05
CA HIS A 323 -4.53 -20.27 10.02
C HIS A 323 -5.47 -21.47 9.86
N LEU A 324 -5.45 -22.16 8.72
CA LEU A 324 -6.23 -23.38 8.45
C LEU A 324 -5.53 -24.66 8.92
N ASN A 325 -4.45 -24.55 9.71
CA ASN A 325 -3.81 -25.64 10.45
C ASN A 325 -3.47 -26.89 9.59
N GLY A 326 -3.02 -26.67 8.35
CA GLY A 326 -2.63 -27.74 7.42
C GLY A 326 -3.80 -28.46 6.72
N ARG A 327 -5.04 -27.93 6.80
CA ARG A 327 -6.16 -28.35 5.95
C ARG A 327 -5.80 -28.20 4.47
N PHE A 328 -5.25 -27.05 4.13
CA PHE A 328 -4.78 -26.68 2.80
C PHE A 328 -3.29 -26.35 2.81
N VAL A 329 -2.67 -26.44 1.63
CA VAL A 329 -1.26 -26.14 1.37
C VAL A 329 -1.21 -25.29 0.09
N PRO A 330 -0.38 -24.23 0.02
CA PRO A 330 -0.13 -23.51 -1.22
C PRO A 330 0.34 -24.44 -2.35
N ASP A 331 -0.18 -24.24 -3.55
CA ASP A 331 0.13 -25.04 -4.74
C ASP A 331 1.54 -24.82 -5.32
N ASP A 332 2.17 -23.67 -5.03
CA ASP A 332 3.61 -23.45 -5.22
C ASP A 332 4.50 -24.42 -4.41
N GLN A 333 3.93 -25.25 -3.52
CA GLN A 333 4.63 -26.33 -2.81
C GLN A 333 4.42 -27.73 -3.41
N ILE A 334 3.77 -27.86 -4.57
CA ILE A 334 3.60 -29.16 -5.25
C ILE A 334 4.97 -29.70 -5.70
N GLY A 335 5.32 -30.91 -5.24
CA GLY A 335 6.60 -31.56 -5.57
C GLY A 335 7.82 -31.03 -4.81
N VAL A 336 7.64 -30.07 -3.89
CA VAL A 336 8.71 -29.62 -3.00
C VAL A 336 8.96 -30.70 -1.93
N LYS A 337 10.13 -31.33 -2.00
CA LYS A 337 10.51 -32.44 -1.10
C LYS A 337 10.47 -32.02 0.36
N LYS A 338 9.57 -32.62 1.14
CA LYS A 338 9.57 -32.50 2.60
C LYS A 338 10.82 -33.16 3.17
N GLN A 339 11.41 -32.54 4.19
CA GLN A 339 12.68 -33.01 4.77
C GLN A 339 12.53 -34.43 5.34
N GLY A 340 13.10 -35.41 4.64
CA GLY A 340 13.03 -36.84 5.00
C GLY A 340 12.15 -37.71 4.08
N ASP A 341 11.44 -37.12 3.11
CA ASP A 341 10.74 -37.85 2.03
C ASP A 341 11.60 -37.84 0.75
N ASP A 342 11.56 -38.91 -0.03
CA ASP A 342 12.28 -39.01 -1.31
C ASP A 342 11.46 -38.50 -2.51
N GLY A 343 10.16 -38.28 -2.32
CA GLY A 343 9.17 -37.92 -3.34
C GLY A 343 8.29 -39.09 -3.80
N SER A 344 8.51 -40.31 -3.29
CA SER A 344 7.69 -41.47 -3.64
C SER A 344 6.24 -41.39 -3.14
N ASN A 345 5.98 -40.53 -2.14
CA ASN A 345 4.63 -40.27 -1.61
C ASN A 345 3.86 -39.16 -2.34
N ASP A 346 4.44 -38.51 -3.37
CA ASP A 346 3.82 -37.42 -4.14
C ASP A 346 2.74 -37.91 -5.14
N THR A 347 1.93 -38.89 -4.73
CA THR A 347 0.56 -39.04 -5.23
C THR A 347 -0.27 -37.83 -4.79
N VAL A 348 -0.13 -36.74 -5.54
CA VAL A 348 -0.59 -35.38 -5.22
C VAL A 348 -2.00 -35.37 -4.64
N ARG A 349 -2.11 -34.92 -3.39
CA ARG A 349 -3.38 -34.60 -2.71
C ARG A 349 -4.01 -33.34 -3.32
N LYS A 350 -4.65 -33.49 -4.48
CA LYS A 350 -5.33 -32.41 -5.23
C LYS A 350 -6.48 -31.74 -4.45
N ASP A 351 -6.93 -32.40 -3.38
CA ASP A 351 -7.85 -31.91 -2.37
C ASP A 351 -7.19 -30.93 -1.37
N GLN A 352 -5.89 -31.07 -1.11
CA GLN A 352 -5.15 -30.25 -0.14
C GLN A 352 -4.36 -29.09 -0.75
N TYR A 353 -3.81 -29.26 -1.97
CA TYR A 353 -3.12 -28.15 -2.65
C TYR A 353 -4.13 -27.14 -3.21
N LYS A 354 -3.84 -25.84 -3.03
CA LYS A 354 -4.75 -24.72 -3.30
C LYS A 354 -4.01 -23.47 -3.77
N TYR A 355 -4.58 -22.72 -4.71
CA TYR A 355 -4.04 -21.41 -5.10
C TYR A 355 -4.14 -20.42 -3.94
N ALA A 356 -2.99 -19.95 -3.45
CA ALA A 356 -2.88 -19.08 -2.29
C ALA A 356 -3.15 -17.61 -2.62
N LEU A 357 -3.49 -16.81 -1.59
CA LEU A 357 -3.67 -15.37 -1.77
C LEU A 357 -2.30 -14.68 -1.84
N GLY A 358 -1.43 -14.92 -0.86
CA GLY A 358 -0.01 -14.53 -0.93
C GLY A 358 0.84 -15.57 -1.69
N ASN A 359 0.65 -15.69 -3.01
CA ASN A 359 1.36 -16.66 -3.84
C ASN A 359 2.64 -16.07 -4.49
N GLU A 360 3.33 -16.85 -5.33
CA GLU A 360 4.56 -16.45 -6.01
C GLU A 360 4.38 -15.58 -7.26
N ASN A 361 3.17 -15.53 -7.80
CA ASN A 361 2.84 -14.72 -8.97
C ASN A 361 2.53 -13.26 -8.62
N VAL A 362 2.38 -12.92 -7.34
CA VAL A 362 2.08 -11.55 -6.90
C VAL A 362 3.22 -10.60 -7.29
N ILE A 363 2.87 -9.50 -7.96
CA ILE A 363 3.81 -8.49 -8.50
C ILE A 363 3.62 -7.11 -7.87
N ASP A 364 2.41 -6.81 -7.41
CA ASP A 364 2.13 -5.73 -6.47
C ASP A 364 1.12 -6.19 -5.42
N ALA A 365 1.21 -5.63 -4.22
CA ALA A 365 0.12 -5.65 -3.25
C ALA A 365 0.03 -4.28 -2.56
N HIS A 366 -1.14 -3.66 -2.58
CA HIS A 366 -1.35 -2.33 -2.00
C HIS A 366 -2.49 -2.31 -0.98
N VAL A 367 -2.37 -1.49 0.07
CA VAL A 367 -3.49 -1.16 0.97
C VAL A 367 -3.70 0.35 1.01
N TYR A 368 -4.84 0.80 0.51
CA TYR A 368 -5.33 2.15 0.71
C TYR A 368 -5.93 2.28 2.12
N GLN A 369 -5.38 3.20 2.91
CA GLN A 369 -5.87 3.64 4.20
C GLN A 369 -6.45 5.05 4.05
N ILE A 370 -7.77 5.13 3.87
CA ILE A 370 -8.48 6.39 3.65
C ILE A 370 -8.80 7.01 5.01
N ASN A 371 -7.95 7.94 5.43
CA ASN A 371 -8.10 8.69 6.67
C ASN A 371 -8.92 9.97 6.42
N PRO A 372 -10.17 10.06 6.91
CA PRO A 372 -11.02 11.23 6.69
C PRO A 372 -10.54 12.48 7.45
N ASN A 373 -9.50 12.40 8.29
CA ASN A 373 -8.96 13.54 9.04
C ASN A 373 -7.80 14.26 8.34
N LEU A 374 -7.26 13.72 7.24
CA LEU A 374 -6.28 14.42 6.40
C LEU A 374 -6.94 15.51 5.54
N PRO A 375 -6.19 16.44 4.93
CA PRO A 375 -6.71 17.35 3.91
C PRO A 375 -7.14 16.60 2.65
N LYS A 376 -8.17 17.07 1.92
CA LYS A 376 -8.73 16.35 0.77
C LYS A 376 -7.68 15.99 -0.28
N SER A 377 -6.75 16.89 -0.61
CA SER A 377 -5.71 16.65 -1.62
C SER A 377 -4.80 15.45 -1.34
N PHE A 378 -4.62 15.07 -0.07
CA PHE A 378 -3.84 13.88 0.31
C PHE A 378 -4.60 12.58 -0.03
N GLY A 379 -5.94 12.60 -0.01
CA GLY A 379 -6.83 11.45 -0.15
C GLY A 379 -6.77 10.49 1.04
N GLY A 380 -5.62 9.85 1.20
CA GLY A 380 -5.28 8.91 2.26
C GLY A 380 -3.81 8.50 2.15
N THR A 381 -3.48 7.35 2.72
CA THR A 381 -2.16 6.72 2.58
C THR A 381 -2.31 5.44 1.75
N VAL A 382 -1.50 5.26 0.71
CA VAL A 382 -1.31 3.95 0.06
C VAL A 382 -0.09 3.28 0.68
N TRP A 383 -0.29 2.08 1.20
CA TRP A 383 0.76 1.21 1.70
C TRP A 383 1.15 0.26 0.58
N LEU A 384 2.24 0.57 -0.10
CA LEU A 384 2.69 -0.12 -1.30
C LEU A 384 3.66 -1.24 -0.94
N GLY A 385 3.30 -2.47 -1.30
CA GLY A 385 4.14 -3.66 -1.24
C GLY A 385 4.47 -4.14 -2.65
N MET A 386 5.37 -3.41 -3.33
CA MET A 386 5.73 -3.66 -4.73
C MET A 386 6.68 -4.88 -4.85
N GLY A 387 6.10 -6.04 -5.19
CA GLY A 387 6.74 -7.35 -5.24
C GLY A 387 5.85 -8.45 -4.61
N PRO A 388 6.31 -9.72 -4.56
CA PRO A 388 5.51 -10.81 -4.00
C PRO A 388 5.15 -10.60 -2.52
N SER A 389 3.86 -10.42 -2.23
CA SER A 389 3.35 -9.96 -0.91
C SER A 389 3.88 -10.77 0.28
N ARG A 390 4.09 -12.08 0.08
CA ARG A 390 4.62 -13.06 1.03
C ARG A 390 5.86 -12.55 1.79
N ASN A 391 6.82 -11.95 1.08
CA ASN A 391 8.10 -11.48 1.62
C ASN A 391 8.42 -10.05 1.16
N THR A 392 7.41 -9.24 0.90
CA THR A 392 7.54 -7.82 0.54
C THR A 392 7.09 -6.92 1.69
N PRO A 393 7.84 -5.88 2.09
CA PRO A 393 7.41 -4.93 3.11
C PRO A 393 6.46 -3.87 2.54
N TYR A 394 5.42 -3.50 3.29
CA TYR A 394 4.47 -2.45 2.91
C TYR A 394 4.96 -1.06 3.35
N VAL A 395 5.16 -0.15 2.39
CA VAL A 395 5.71 1.19 2.63
C VAL A 395 4.65 2.30 2.39
N PRO A 396 4.45 3.25 3.33
CA PRO A 396 3.40 4.26 3.22
C PRO A 396 3.78 5.46 2.34
N PHE A 397 2.83 5.88 1.50
CA PHE A 397 2.88 7.05 0.63
C PHE A 397 1.55 7.82 0.68
N TYR A 398 1.58 9.17 0.70
CA TYR A 398 0.37 9.98 0.55
C TYR A 398 0.04 10.22 -0.93
N GLY A 399 -1.24 10.39 -1.26
CA GLY A 399 -1.69 10.61 -2.64
C GLY A 399 -1.25 11.94 -3.29
N ASN A 400 -0.81 12.93 -2.50
CA ASN A 400 -0.48 14.27 -2.98
C ASN A 400 1.00 14.49 -3.40
N VAL A 401 1.83 13.44 -3.41
CA VAL A 401 3.24 13.55 -3.85
C VAL A 401 3.37 14.14 -5.27
N LYS A 402 4.49 14.80 -5.56
CA LYS A 402 4.82 15.35 -6.89
C LYS A 402 5.84 14.49 -7.65
N ASP A 403 6.58 13.62 -6.97
CA ASP A 403 7.47 12.65 -7.59
C ASP A 403 7.69 11.43 -6.68
N THR A 404 8.18 10.33 -7.25
CA THR A 404 8.59 9.11 -6.54
C THR A 404 10.12 8.94 -6.56
N TYR A 405 10.65 8.13 -5.63
CA TYR A 405 12.09 7.88 -5.56
C TYR A 405 12.61 7.10 -6.79
N GLU A 406 13.87 7.34 -7.16
CA GLU A 406 14.46 6.87 -8.42
C GLU A 406 14.41 5.35 -8.61
N ALA A 407 14.50 4.57 -7.52
CA ALA A 407 14.43 3.10 -7.56
C ALA A 407 13.06 2.54 -7.96
N PHE A 408 11.98 3.34 -7.95
CA PHE A 408 10.68 2.93 -8.49
C PHE A 408 10.58 3.05 -10.02
N LYS A 409 11.55 3.71 -10.67
CA LYS A 409 11.48 4.13 -12.08
C LYS A 409 12.19 3.24 -13.13
N PRO A 410 13.06 2.25 -12.82
CA PRO A 410 13.71 1.47 -13.87
C PRO A 410 12.74 0.56 -14.65
N GLN A 411 12.57 0.87 -15.93
CA GLN A 411 11.78 0.07 -16.89
C GLN A 411 12.63 -1.09 -17.44
N THR A 412 12.81 -2.14 -16.64
CA THR A 412 13.64 -3.31 -17.01
C THR A 412 12.88 -4.63 -16.90
N ALA A 413 12.93 -5.45 -17.95
CA ALA A 413 12.34 -6.80 -18.00
C ALA A 413 13.27 -7.91 -17.42
N THR A 414 14.42 -7.51 -16.90
CA THR A 414 15.47 -8.35 -16.31
C THR A 414 16.00 -7.67 -15.06
N TYR A 415 16.52 -8.44 -14.10
CA TYR A 415 17.00 -7.93 -12.81
C TYR A 415 17.93 -6.71 -12.96
N ASP A 416 17.52 -5.59 -12.36
CA ASP A 416 18.29 -4.37 -12.23
C ASP A 416 18.52 -4.09 -10.73
N PRO A 417 19.78 -4.07 -10.25
CA PRO A 417 20.07 -3.82 -8.83
C PRO A 417 19.68 -2.43 -8.35
N ASN A 418 19.35 -1.49 -9.25
CA ASN A 418 18.85 -0.16 -8.92
C ASN A 418 17.31 -0.11 -8.81
N SER A 419 16.60 -1.18 -9.19
CA SER A 419 15.14 -1.26 -9.05
C SER A 419 14.75 -1.76 -7.66
N TRP A 420 13.76 -1.08 -7.09
CA TRP A 420 13.06 -1.48 -5.87
C TRP A 420 12.39 -2.84 -6.05
N TYR A 421 11.63 -3.03 -7.14
CA TYR A 421 10.93 -4.28 -7.45
C TYR A 421 11.93 -5.43 -7.49
N TRP A 422 13.00 -5.32 -8.29
CA TRP A 422 13.93 -6.43 -8.50
C TRP A 422 14.70 -6.79 -7.23
N THR A 423 15.03 -5.81 -6.40
CA THR A 423 15.64 -6.02 -5.07
C THR A 423 14.71 -6.82 -4.15
N VAL A 424 13.45 -6.40 -4.02
CA VAL A 424 12.46 -7.06 -3.15
C VAL A 424 12.10 -8.46 -3.68
N TRP A 425 11.93 -8.59 -5.00
CA TRP A 425 11.70 -9.86 -5.68
C TRP A 425 12.85 -10.85 -5.42
N HIS A 426 14.10 -10.42 -5.52
CA HIS A 426 15.26 -11.28 -5.25
C HIS A 426 15.32 -11.73 -3.78
N ILE A 427 14.94 -10.86 -2.82
CA ILE A 427 14.78 -11.24 -1.41
C ILE A 427 13.70 -12.32 -1.22
N ASP A 428 12.54 -12.20 -1.89
CA ASP A 428 11.50 -13.25 -1.85
C ASP A 428 11.96 -14.56 -2.49
N GLN A 429 12.65 -14.52 -3.64
CA GLN A 429 13.21 -15.72 -4.27
C GLN A 429 14.24 -16.42 -3.38
N MET A 430 15.17 -15.67 -2.77
CA MET A 430 16.11 -16.24 -1.79
C MET A 430 15.37 -16.91 -0.63
N ALA A 431 14.27 -16.31 -0.14
CA ALA A 431 13.44 -16.87 0.92
C ALA A 431 12.65 -18.12 0.51
N ILE A 432 12.06 -18.16 -0.70
CA ILE A 432 11.27 -19.29 -1.22
C ILE A 432 12.16 -20.52 -1.41
N HIS A 433 13.25 -20.40 -2.15
CA HIS A 433 14.08 -21.54 -2.53
C HIS A 433 14.93 -22.07 -1.36
N ASN A 434 14.95 -21.37 -0.22
CA ASN A 434 15.74 -21.69 0.96
C ASN A 434 14.94 -21.61 2.27
N GLN A 435 13.68 -22.08 2.25
CA GLN A 435 12.81 -22.16 3.43
C GLN A 435 13.43 -22.90 4.62
N ASP A 436 14.37 -23.82 4.41
CA ASP A 436 15.07 -24.54 5.48
C ASP A 436 16.14 -23.71 6.18
N LEU A 437 16.63 -22.62 5.57
CA LEU A 437 17.57 -21.67 6.17
C LEU A 437 16.83 -20.47 6.78
N PHE A 438 15.88 -19.90 6.04
CA PHE A 438 15.23 -18.65 6.39
C PHE A 438 13.85 -18.81 7.05
N GLY A 439 13.01 -19.72 6.54
CA GLY A 439 11.64 -19.93 7.02
C GLY A 439 10.82 -18.64 7.05
N LYS A 440 10.57 -18.11 8.26
CA LYS A 440 9.81 -16.86 8.50
C LYS A 440 10.68 -15.66 8.90
N SER A 441 12.01 -15.72 8.82
CA SER A 441 12.88 -14.60 9.25
C SER A 441 12.65 -13.32 8.45
N ILE A 442 12.51 -13.39 7.12
CA ILE A 442 12.18 -12.24 6.26
C ILE A 442 10.82 -11.63 6.66
N GLN A 443 9.78 -12.45 6.82
CA GLN A 443 8.46 -11.97 7.26
C GLN A 443 8.50 -11.29 8.63
N ASN A 444 9.32 -11.78 9.56
CA ASN A 444 9.46 -11.18 10.89
C ASN A 444 10.25 -9.87 10.84
N HIS A 445 11.26 -9.75 9.97
CA HIS A 445 11.97 -8.50 9.71
C HIS A 445 11.03 -7.42 9.16
N TRP A 446 10.26 -7.74 8.13
CA TRP A 446 9.32 -6.79 7.52
C TRP A 446 8.19 -6.37 8.45
N LYS A 447 7.68 -7.26 9.31
CA LYS A 447 6.69 -6.88 10.33
C LYS A 447 7.26 -5.90 11.37
N ALA A 448 8.49 -6.11 11.84
CA ALA A 448 9.14 -5.17 12.76
C ALA A 448 9.41 -3.80 12.12
N LEU A 449 9.67 -3.77 10.80
CA LEU A 449 9.77 -2.53 10.02
C LEU A 449 8.39 -1.87 9.81
N GLU A 450 7.35 -2.63 9.52
CA GLU A 450 5.98 -2.15 9.34
C GLU A 450 5.40 -1.56 10.62
N GLU A 451 5.62 -2.20 11.77
CA GLU A 451 5.27 -1.63 13.09
C GLU A 451 5.90 -0.24 13.29
N GLN A 452 7.18 -0.06 12.92
CA GLN A 452 7.83 1.25 12.95
C GLN A 452 7.21 2.22 11.93
N LEU A 453 6.99 1.81 10.68
CA LEU A 453 6.41 2.66 9.64
C LEU A 453 4.98 3.09 9.99
N ILE A 454 4.20 2.24 10.66
CA ILE A 454 2.87 2.53 11.21
C ILE A 454 2.96 3.60 12.31
N ILE A 455 3.98 3.57 13.16
CA ILE A 455 4.22 4.60 14.18
C ILE A 455 4.67 5.92 13.52
N GLU A 456 5.65 5.89 12.61
CA GLU A 456 6.09 7.06 11.84
C GLU A 456 4.92 7.72 11.08
N GLN A 457 4.10 6.91 10.42
CA GLN A 457 2.97 7.40 9.63
C GLN A 457 1.87 8.00 10.51
N LYS A 458 1.59 7.45 11.69
CA LYS A 458 0.65 8.06 12.66
C LYS A 458 1.13 9.44 13.16
N VAL A 459 2.44 9.66 13.28
CA VAL A 459 3.00 10.99 13.61
C VAL A 459 2.85 11.97 12.44
N SER A 460 3.11 11.52 11.21
CA SER A 460 2.86 12.33 10.00
C SER A 460 1.37 12.66 9.83
N ASP A 461 0.46 11.71 10.06
CA ASP A 461 -0.98 11.93 9.95
C ASP A 461 -1.47 12.96 10.96
N ALA A 462 -1.00 12.91 12.21
CA ALA A 462 -1.32 13.91 13.23
C ALA A 462 -0.81 15.32 12.84
N LYS A 463 0.38 15.41 12.24
CA LYS A 463 0.97 16.65 11.71
C LYS A 463 0.15 17.22 10.55
N TYR A 464 -0.23 16.40 9.56
CA TYR A 464 -0.90 16.87 8.35
C TYR A 464 -2.42 17.03 8.50
N ALA A 465 -3.07 16.30 9.41
CA ALA A 465 -4.48 16.52 9.77
C ALA A 465 -4.75 17.93 10.31
N ALA A 466 -3.75 18.57 10.94
CA ALA A 466 -3.84 19.98 11.36
C ALA A 466 -4.06 20.96 10.18
N LEU A 467 -3.71 20.57 8.96
CA LEU A 467 -3.92 21.37 7.73
C LEU A 467 -5.29 21.15 7.09
N LYS A 468 -6.14 20.24 7.59
CA LYS A 468 -7.41 19.87 6.94
C LYS A 468 -8.37 21.05 6.73
N ALA A 469 -8.29 22.08 7.57
CA ALA A 469 -9.13 23.28 7.48
C ALA A 469 -8.57 24.38 6.56
N ASP A 470 -7.37 24.20 5.98
CA ASP A 470 -6.70 25.17 5.12
C ASP A 470 -6.14 24.47 3.86
N GLU A 471 -6.93 24.49 2.79
CA GLU A 471 -6.56 23.88 1.51
C GLU A 471 -5.30 24.49 0.88
N ALA A 472 -5.02 25.78 1.17
CA ALA A 472 -3.84 26.46 0.65
C ALA A 472 -2.57 26.00 1.39
N ALA A 473 -2.63 25.87 2.71
CA ALA A 473 -1.55 25.27 3.51
C ALA A 473 -1.36 23.78 3.15
N ALA A 474 -2.44 23.04 2.93
CA ALA A 474 -2.37 21.63 2.51
C ALA A 474 -1.75 21.45 1.12
N LYS A 475 -2.04 22.33 0.14
CA LYS A 475 -1.36 22.33 -1.16
C LYS A 475 0.09 22.80 -1.05
N GLY A 476 0.38 23.79 -0.19
CA GLY A 476 1.74 24.24 0.13
C GLY A 476 2.61 23.17 0.80
N ALA A 477 2.01 22.15 1.42
CA ALA A 477 2.72 21.03 2.01
C ALA A 477 3.16 19.93 1.01
N GLU A 478 2.70 19.96 -0.25
CA GLU A 478 3.03 18.91 -1.24
C GLU A 478 4.54 18.71 -1.45
N ASP A 479 5.32 19.80 -1.48
CA ASP A 479 6.78 19.72 -1.65
C ASP A 479 7.48 19.09 -0.43
N GLN A 480 7.01 19.41 0.79
CA GLN A 480 7.51 18.77 2.01
C GLN A 480 7.11 17.28 2.06
N VAL A 481 5.87 16.94 1.72
CA VAL A 481 5.41 15.55 1.65
C VAL A 481 6.21 14.75 0.62
N THR A 482 6.51 15.34 -0.53
CA THR A 482 7.32 14.71 -1.58
C THR A 482 8.76 14.49 -1.10
N ALA A 483 9.38 15.47 -0.43
CA ALA A 483 10.71 15.32 0.15
C ALA A 483 10.76 14.26 1.26
N GLU A 484 9.74 14.20 2.15
CA GLU A 484 9.62 13.20 3.21
C GLU A 484 9.40 11.78 2.63
N SER A 485 8.61 11.66 1.57
CA SER A 485 8.41 10.42 0.79
C SER A 485 9.70 9.92 0.14
N ILE A 486 10.43 10.79 -0.54
CA ILE A 486 11.69 10.45 -1.22
C ILE A 486 12.76 10.07 -0.19
N ALA A 487 12.94 10.83 0.90
CA ALA A 487 13.91 10.53 1.94
C ALA A 487 13.59 9.22 2.70
N ARG A 488 12.30 8.93 2.95
CA ARG A 488 11.84 7.63 3.47
C ARG A 488 12.24 6.50 2.50
N SER A 489 12.00 6.68 1.22
CA SER A 489 12.29 5.68 0.18
C SER A 489 13.80 5.42 0.03
N GLU A 490 14.61 6.47 -0.05
CA GLU A 490 16.08 6.37 -0.15
C GLU A 490 16.68 5.62 1.06
N ARG A 491 16.18 5.90 2.28
CA ARG A 491 16.53 5.20 3.52
C ARG A 491 16.19 3.71 3.44
N LEU A 492 14.94 3.39 3.09
CA LEU A 492 14.45 2.01 3.04
C LEU A 492 15.14 1.20 1.93
N PHE A 493 15.34 1.77 0.75
CA PHE A 493 16.01 1.08 -0.35
C PHE A 493 17.45 0.68 0.02
N LYS A 494 18.21 1.57 0.68
CA LYS A 494 19.55 1.23 1.22
C LYS A 494 19.50 0.07 2.23
N GLN A 495 18.51 0.07 3.12
CA GLN A 495 18.29 -1.01 4.08
C GLN A 495 17.91 -2.32 3.37
N PHE A 496 17.16 -2.27 2.27
CA PHE A 496 16.83 -3.45 1.46
C PHE A 496 18.05 -4.00 0.73
N LYS A 497 18.91 -3.15 0.12
CA LYS A 497 20.19 -3.61 -0.47
C LYS A 497 21.15 -4.19 0.57
N GLN A 498 21.14 -3.68 1.80
CA GLN A 498 21.91 -4.27 2.91
C GLN A 498 21.37 -5.68 3.25
N TYR A 499 20.05 -5.81 3.45
CA TYR A 499 19.43 -7.08 3.84
C TYR A 499 19.52 -8.15 2.74
N GLU A 500 19.35 -7.75 1.47
CA GLU A 500 19.63 -8.58 0.30
C GLU A 500 21.06 -9.16 0.37
N ALA A 501 22.07 -8.32 0.61
CA ALA A 501 23.46 -8.76 0.72
C ALA A 501 23.71 -9.70 1.92
N GLU A 502 23.00 -9.51 3.05
CA GLU A 502 23.05 -10.39 4.22
C GLU A 502 22.47 -11.79 3.92
N LEU A 503 21.34 -11.86 3.19
CA LEU A 503 20.75 -13.12 2.73
C LEU A 503 21.67 -13.81 1.70
N SER A 504 22.18 -13.05 0.72
CA SER A 504 23.17 -13.49 -0.27
C SER A 504 24.45 -14.04 0.38
N ALA A 505 24.91 -13.46 1.49
CA ALA A 505 26.05 -13.96 2.25
C ALA A 505 25.71 -15.26 2.99
N THR A 506 24.54 -15.32 3.64
CA THR A 506 24.05 -16.50 4.34
C THR A 506 23.94 -17.72 3.42
N LEU A 507 23.49 -17.52 2.18
CA LEU A 507 23.45 -18.59 1.16
C LEU A 507 24.85 -19.07 0.76
N LYS A 508 25.80 -18.15 0.60
CA LYS A 508 27.20 -18.48 0.25
C LYS A 508 27.91 -19.23 1.37
N GLU A 509 27.66 -18.89 2.65
CA GLU A 509 28.11 -19.68 3.81
C GLU A 509 27.48 -21.08 3.84
N ALA A 510 26.21 -21.21 3.43
CA ALA A 510 25.52 -22.50 3.29
C ALA A 510 25.90 -23.29 2.02
N GLY A 511 26.83 -22.79 1.20
CA GLY A 511 27.27 -23.43 -0.05
C GLY A 511 26.24 -23.39 -1.18
N ARG A 512 25.35 -22.39 -1.19
CA ARG A 512 24.29 -22.18 -2.19
C ARG A 512 24.53 -20.91 -3.00
N THR A 513 23.91 -20.86 -4.18
CA THR A 513 23.86 -19.68 -5.05
C THR A 513 22.53 -18.93 -4.91
N ASP A 514 22.58 -17.65 -5.22
CA ASP A 514 21.48 -16.69 -5.18
C ASP A 514 21.13 -16.10 -6.56
N ASP A 515 21.95 -16.37 -7.59
CA ASP A 515 22.05 -15.64 -8.86
C ASP A 515 20.76 -14.91 -9.32
N PRO A 516 20.62 -13.60 -9.04
CA PRO A 516 19.48 -12.83 -9.49
C PRO A 516 19.44 -12.69 -11.03
N TYR A 517 20.56 -12.90 -11.73
CA TYR A 517 20.59 -12.89 -13.19
C TYR A 517 20.06 -14.19 -13.79
N ARG A 518 19.86 -15.26 -13.02
CA ARG A 518 19.12 -16.47 -13.44
C ARG A 518 17.70 -16.14 -13.87
N ALA A 519 17.10 -15.08 -13.30
CA ALA A 519 15.82 -14.50 -13.71
C ALA A 519 15.80 -14.03 -15.19
N SER A 520 16.98 -13.73 -15.74
CA SER A 520 17.16 -13.23 -17.11
C SER A 520 17.32 -14.36 -18.13
N LEU A 521 17.22 -15.63 -17.71
CA LEU A 521 17.47 -16.81 -18.52
C LEU A 521 16.23 -17.72 -18.56
N PRO A 522 15.93 -18.41 -19.68
CA PRO A 522 14.80 -19.34 -19.78
C PRO A 522 14.85 -20.49 -18.74
N ASP A 523 13.72 -21.07 -18.38
CA ASP A 523 13.65 -22.20 -17.43
C ASP A 523 14.47 -23.42 -17.85
N ASP A 524 14.52 -23.71 -19.16
CA ASP A 524 15.30 -24.82 -19.69
C ASP A 524 16.81 -24.54 -19.77
N TYR A 525 17.24 -23.31 -19.44
CA TYR A 525 18.65 -22.97 -19.26
C TYR A 525 19.25 -23.81 -18.13
N LYS A 526 20.21 -24.64 -18.51
CA LYS A 526 21.08 -25.37 -17.59
C LYS A 526 22.39 -24.60 -17.46
N GLU A 527 22.78 -24.33 -16.23
CA GLU A 527 24.14 -23.88 -15.94
C GLU A 527 25.17 -24.82 -16.57
N PRO A 528 26.27 -24.30 -17.13
CA PRO A 528 27.39 -25.13 -17.56
C PRO A 528 27.96 -25.87 -16.35
N THR A 529 27.68 -27.17 -16.23
CA THR A 529 28.16 -27.99 -15.11
C THR A 529 29.68 -27.86 -14.99
N ASP A 530 30.18 -27.38 -13.85
CA ASP A 530 31.59 -26.97 -13.69
C ASP A 530 32.54 -28.17 -13.82
N ALA A 531 33.08 -28.33 -15.03
CA ALA A 531 33.70 -29.57 -15.50
C ALA A 531 35.18 -29.42 -15.88
N SER A 532 35.89 -28.45 -15.31
CA SER A 532 37.37 -28.50 -15.28
C SER A 532 38.00 -27.58 -14.22
N LYS A 533 38.05 -28.03 -12.96
CA LYS A 533 39.04 -27.51 -12.00
C LYS A 533 40.43 -28.04 -12.38
N PRO A 534 41.42 -27.19 -12.74
CA PRO A 534 42.76 -27.67 -13.05
C PRO A 534 43.43 -28.23 -11.79
N SER A 535 44.00 -29.42 -11.88
CA SER A 535 44.81 -30.01 -10.81
C SER A 535 46.18 -29.33 -10.73
N GLU A 536 46.57 -28.85 -9.55
CA GLU A 536 47.88 -28.26 -9.30
C GLU A 536 49.03 -29.28 -9.56
N PRO A 537 50.14 -28.86 -10.18
CA PRO A 537 51.26 -29.76 -10.47
C PRO A 537 52.15 -29.97 -9.24
N SER A 538 52.07 -31.14 -8.61
CA SER A 538 53.05 -31.57 -7.61
C SER A 538 54.42 -31.80 -8.23
N THR A 539 55.47 -31.18 -7.67
CA THR A 539 56.84 -31.24 -8.17
C THR A 539 57.70 -32.27 -7.42
N GLU A 540 58.14 -33.32 -8.11
CA GLU A 540 59.36 -34.06 -7.75
C GLU A 540 60.12 -34.49 -9.02
N PRO A 541 61.47 -34.40 -9.06
CA PRO A 541 62.23 -34.58 -10.30
C PRO A 541 62.86 -35.98 -10.46
N SER A 542 63.00 -36.43 -11.70
CA SER A 542 63.94 -37.50 -12.06
C SER A 542 64.61 -37.22 -13.42
N LYS A 543 65.58 -38.05 -13.79
CA LYS A 543 66.85 -37.60 -14.41
C LYS A 543 67.24 -38.38 -15.67
N ASP A 544 68.07 -37.74 -16.52
CA ASP A 544 68.99 -38.33 -17.52
C ASP A 544 68.34 -39.09 -18.72
N GLU A 545 68.86 -39.19 -19.97
CA GLU A 545 70.00 -38.54 -20.65
C GLU A 545 69.94 -38.66 -22.22
N ILE A 546 70.66 -37.76 -22.94
CA ILE A 546 71.35 -37.93 -24.26
C ILE A 546 70.58 -38.21 -25.60
N LYS A 547 70.59 -37.17 -26.48
CA LYS A 547 70.97 -37.05 -27.94
C LYS A 547 71.25 -38.31 -28.84
N PRO A 548 71.40 -38.17 -30.20
CA PRO A 548 70.87 -37.17 -31.16
C PRO A 548 70.44 -37.72 -32.57
N SER A 549 69.66 -36.96 -33.36
CA SER A 549 69.70 -37.02 -34.85
C SER A 549 69.14 -35.76 -35.55
N LYS A 550 69.55 -35.54 -36.81
CA LYS A 550 69.22 -34.42 -37.75
C LYS A 550 69.70 -34.80 -39.17
N PRO A 551 69.31 -34.13 -40.27
CA PRO A 551 68.19 -33.20 -40.50
C PRO A 551 67.37 -33.54 -41.80
N SER A 552 66.33 -32.75 -42.15
CA SER A 552 66.24 -32.09 -43.48
C SER A 552 65.02 -31.14 -43.63
N THR A 553 65.28 -29.96 -44.21
CA THR A 553 64.38 -29.10 -45.03
C THR A 553 62.97 -28.70 -44.55
N ASP A 554 62.92 -27.44 -44.10
CA ASP A 554 61.86 -26.39 -44.15
C ASP A 554 61.26 -26.18 -45.59
N PRO A 555 60.23 -25.31 -45.84
CA PRO A 555 59.67 -24.29 -44.94
C PRO A 555 58.13 -24.04 -44.91
N SER A 556 57.64 -23.54 -43.77
CA SER A 556 56.96 -22.23 -43.71
C SER A 556 56.92 -21.68 -42.27
N LYS A 557 57.26 -20.40 -42.13
CA LYS A 557 57.29 -19.61 -40.88
C LYS A 557 55.94 -18.95 -40.58
N ASP A 558 55.62 -18.49 -39.37
CA ASP A 558 56.18 -18.72 -38.03
C ASP A 558 55.06 -18.45 -37.00
N GLU A 559 55.21 -18.93 -35.76
CA GLU A 559 54.21 -18.75 -34.70
C GLU A 559 54.31 -17.44 -33.90
N THR A 560 53.31 -17.22 -33.05
CA THR A 560 53.21 -16.18 -32.01
C THR A 560 54.25 -16.30 -30.86
N LYS A 561 54.07 -15.44 -29.85
CA LYS A 561 54.32 -15.61 -28.38
C LYS A 561 55.40 -14.66 -27.74
N PRO A 562 55.52 -14.51 -26.39
CA PRO A 562 55.00 -13.30 -25.72
C PRO A 562 55.89 -12.71 -24.57
N THR A 563 55.24 -12.03 -23.60
CA THR A 563 55.62 -11.75 -22.18
C THR A 563 56.72 -10.72 -21.86
N GLU A 564 56.29 -9.56 -21.32
CA GLU A 564 56.42 -9.11 -19.90
C GLU A 564 57.72 -9.31 -19.07
N PRO A 565 57.95 -8.58 -17.94
CA PRO A 565 57.02 -7.70 -17.17
C PRO A 565 57.57 -6.29 -16.76
N SER A 566 56.77 -5.47 -16.06
CA SER A 566 57.09 -4.86 -14.73
C SER A 566 56.35 -3.53 -14.37
N THR A 567 55.84 -3.43 -13.13
CA THR A 567 55.66 -2.22 -12.25
C THR A 567 54.91 -0.95 -12.72
N ASP A 568 53.66 -0.77 -12.25
CA ASP A 568 53.25 0.07 -11.08
C ASP A 568 53.95 1.44 -10.79
N PRO A 569 53.29 2.46 -10.18
CA PRO A 569 51.99 3.08 -10.49
C PRO A 569 52.05 4.64 -10.57
N SER A 570 50.96 5.31 -10.98
CA SER A 570 50.69 6.72 -10.61
C SER A 570 49.20 7.10 -10.70
N LYS A 571 48.86 8.34 -10.33
CA LYS A 571 47.49 8.86 -10.15
C LYS A 571 47.38 10.34 -10.59
N ASP A 572 46.14 10.84 -10.64
CA ASP A 572 45.70 12.24 -10.59
C ASP A 572 45.66 13.09 -11.90
N GLU A 573 44.41 13.37 -12.30
CA GLU A 573 43.82 14.69 -12.64
C GLU A 573 43.89 15.41 -14.02
N ILE A 574 42.68 15.92 -14.37
CA ILE A 574 42.31 17.17 -15.04
C ILE A 574 42.12 17.25 -16.61
N LYS A 575 40.95 17.83 -16.93
CA LYS A 575 40.37 18.30 -18.21
C LYS A 575 41.19 19.45 -18.87
N PRO A 576 40.79 20.00 -20.05
CA PRO A 576 39.93 19.48 -21.13
C PRO A 576 40.58 19.61 -22.53
N SER A 577 39.88 19.18 -23.58
CA SER A 577 40.13 19.65 -24.96
C SER A 577 38.82 19.87 -25.73
N GLU A 578 38.70 21.03 -26.37
CA GLU A 578 37.62 21.36 -27.30
C GLU A 578 37.97 20.89 -28.73
N PRO A 579 36.98 20.53 -29.57
CA PRO A 579 37.22 20.21 -30.97
C PRO A 579 37.36 21.50 -31.82
N SER A 580 38.46 21.62 -32.56
CA SER A 580 38.66 22.71 -33.53
C SER A 580 38.56 22.19 -34.97
N THR A 581 37.44 22.49 -35.63
CA THR A 581 37.20 22.21 -37.06
C THR A 581 37.77 23.30 -37.95
N LYS A 582 38.36 22.94 -39.10
CA LYS A 582 38.72 23.88 -40.19
C LYS A 582 38.98 23.12 -41.50
N PRO A 583 38.97 23.78 -42.67
CA PRO A 583 38.38 25.08 -43.05
C PRO A 583 37.13 24.80 -43.96
N SER A 584 36.54 25.59 -44.86
CA SER A 584 36.47 27.00 -45.34
C SER A 584 35.29 27.00 -46.38
N GLU A 585 34.84 28.01 -47.13
CA GLU A 585 34.99 29.47 -47.35
C GLU A 585 33.76 29.86 -48.22
N ASP A 586 33.19 31.06 -48.32
CA ASP A 586 33.03 32.29 -47.52
C ASP A 586 31.95 33.12 -48.28
N GLU A 587 31.27 34.16 -47.79
CA GLU A 587 31.36 35.01 -46.58
C GLU A 587 29.89 35.21 -46.06
N THR A 588 29.32 36.23 -45.39
CA THR A 588 29.65 37.62 -44.97
C THR A 588 28.96 37.94 -43.61
N LYS A 589 29.36 39.03 -42.94
CA LYS A 589 28.83 39.53 -41.64
C LYS A 589 28.60 41.09 -41.73
N PRO A 590 28.40 41.95 -40.69
CA PRO A 590 28.46 41.74 -39.23
C PRO A 590 27.41 42.45 -38.29
N THR A 591 27.25 41.86 -37.08
CA THR A 591 27.09 42.47 -35.72
C THR A 591 25.84 43.26 -35.23
N GLU A 592 25.13 42.65 -34.26
CA GLU A 592 24.87 43.00 -32.82
C GLU A 592 25.53 44.27 -32.19
N PRO A 593 25.15 44.80 -30.97
CA PRO A 593 24.51 44.10 -29.82
C PRO A 593 23.52 44.84 -28.85
N SER A 594 22.68 44.04 -28.17
CA SER A 594 22.28 44.04 -26.73
C SER A 594 21.57 45.22 -25.99
N THR A 595 21.01 44.86 -24.82
CA THR A 595 20.47 45.60 -23.65
C THR A 595 19.05 46.22 -23.66
N GLU A 596 18.36 45.97 -22.53
CA GLU A 596 17.11 46.57 -21.99
C GLU A 596 17.29 48.06 -21.56
N PRO A 597 16.27 48.83 -21.09
CA PRO A 597 14.89 48.46 -20.67
C PRO A 597 13.75 49.43 -21.10
N SER A 598 12.51 49.14 -20.67
CA SER A 598 11.69 50.02 -19.78
C SER A 598 10.18 49.72 -19.86
N THR A 599 9.49 49.90 -18.73
CA THR A 599 8.02 49.98 -18.59
C THR A 599 7.47 51.33 -19.02
N ASP A 600 6.16 51.38 -19.31
CA ASP A 600 5.25 52.44 -18.80
C ASP A 600 3.78 51.95 -18.81
N GLU A 601 2.98 52.44 -17.85
CA GLU A 601 1.53 52.16 -17.73
C GLU A 601 0.68 53.22 -18.45
N ILE A 602 -0.60 52.91 -18.75
CA ILE A 602 -1.81 53.62 -18.23
C ILE A 602 -3.11 53.26 -19.01
N LYS A 603 -4.19 53.02 -18.25
CA LYS A 603 -5.62 52.78 -18.62
C LYS A 603 -6.28 54.13 -19.08
N PRO A 604 -7.47 54.24 -19.74
CA PRO A 604 -8.61 53.31 -19.62
C PRO A 604 -9.70 53.22 -20.74
N SER A 605 -10.72 52.40 -20.41
CA SER A 605 -12.18 52.52 -20.68
C SER A 605 -12.81 52.09 -22.02
N GLU A 606 -13.92 51.35 -21.85
CA GLU A 606 -15.01 51.00 -22.78
C GLU A 606 -16.06 52.16 -22.85
N PRO A 607 -17.29 52.04 -23.44
CA PRO A 607 -17.91 50.97 -24.25
C PRO A 607 -18.73 51.43 -25.50
N SER A 608 -19.38 50.47 -26.20
CA SER A 608 -20.47 50.66 -27.21
C SER A 608 -20.02 51.16 -28.60
N THR A 609 -20.62 50.82 -29.76
CA THR A 609 -22.05 50.58 -30.09
C THR A 609 -22.31 49.58 -31.26
N ASP A 610 -23.51 48.97 -31.28
CA ASP A 610 -24.23 48.34 -32.42
C ASP A 610 -24.75 49.44 -33.43
N PRO A 611 -25.44 49.20 -34.59
CA PRO A 611 -25.88 47.95 -35.26
C PRO A 611 -25.71 47.87 -36.81
N SER A 612 -26.02 46.70 -37.42
CA SER A 612 -26.71 46.61 -38.74
C SER A 612 -27.25 45.20 -39.06
N LYS A 613 -28.28 45.14 -39.94
CA LYS A 613 -28.86 43.94 -40.57
C LYS A 613 -28.14 43.57 -41.91
N ASP A 614 -28.49 42.57 -42.73
CA ASP A 614 -29.79 41.94 -43.10
C ASP A 614 -29.70 40.45 -43.59
N GLU A 615 -30.88 39.89 -43.88
CA GLU A 615 -31.30 38.57 -44.43
C GLU A 615 -30.31 37.79 -45.36
N THR A 616 -30.28 36.45 -45.47
CA THR A 616 -31.39 35.51 -45.78
C THR A 616 -31.11 34.00 -45.51
N LYS A 617 -32.13 33.29 -45.01
CA LYS A 617 -32.56 31.87 -45.19
C LYS A 617 -31.57 30.74 -45.63
N PRO A 618 -31.46 29.65 -44.85
CA PRO A 618 -31.35 28.25 -45.32
C PRO A 618 -32.71 27.48 -45.27
N THR A 619 -32.79 26.25 -45.79
CA THR A 619 -34.02 25.43 -45.81
C THR A 619 -33.78 24.05 -45.18
N GLU A 620 -34.79 23.52 -44.48
CA GLU A 620 -34.78 22.26 -43.71
C GLU A 620 -34.66 20.98 -44.57
N PRO A 621 -34.43 19.84 -43.91
CA PRO A 621 -35.52 18.85 -43.82
C PRO A 621 -35.99 18.56 -42.38
N SER A 622 -37.27 18.21 -42.24
CA SER A 622 -37.98 18.00 -40.97
C SER A 622 -38.19 16.52 -40.62
N THR A 623 -38.35 16.23 -39.33
CA THR A 623 -39.21 15.16 -38.80
C THR A 623 -39.90 15.63 -37.51
N ASP A 624 -41.22 15.48 -37.44
CA ASP A 624 -42.07 15.98 -36.34
C ASP A 624 -42.00 15.15 -35.03
N PRO A 625 -42.14 15.81 -33.87
CA PRO A 625 -42.74 15.22 -32.67
C PRO A 625 -44.26 15.50 -32.64
N SER A 626 -45.09 14.45 -32.56
CA SER A 626 -46.55 14.60 -32.43
C SER A 626 -46.94 15.07 -31.02
N THR A 627 -47.89 16.00 -30.92
CA THR A 627 -48.46 16.49 -29.66
C THR A 627 -49.89 16.00 -29.45
N ASP A 628 -50.13 15.23 -28.39
CA ASP A 628 -51.48 14.91 -27.89
C ASP A 628 -51.82 15.77 -26.66
N GLU A 629 -52.97 16.43 -26.69
CA GLU A 629 -53.50 17.17 -25.52
C GLU A 629 -54.14 16.20 -24.51
N ILE A 630 -53.64 16.18 -23.27
CA ILE A 630 -54.36 15.56 -22.14
C ILE A 630 -54.74 16.64 -21.13
N LYS A 631 -56.05 16.78 -20.95
CA LYS A 631 -56.71 17.75 -20.07
C LYS A 631 -56.64 17.29 -18.60
N PRO A 632 -56.33 18.18 -17.63
CA PRO A 632 -56.29 17.80 -16.22
C PRO A 632 -57.68 17.46 -15.67
N SER A 633 -57.73 16.54 -14.71
CA SER A 633 -58.90 16.19 -13.91
C SER A 633 -58.55 16.08 -12.42
N GLU A 634 -59.41 16.64 -11.58
CA GLU A 634 -59.26 16.61 -10.12
C GLU A 634 -59.80 15.29 -9.53
N PRO A 635 -59.23 14.82 -8.41
CA PRO A 635 -59.96 14.11 -7.37
C PRO A 635 -60.14 14.98 -6.12
N SER A 636 -61.33 14.98 -5.53
CA SER A 636 -61.67 15.73 -4.32
C SER A 636 -62.57 14.91 -3.40
N ALA A 637 -62.46 15.14 -2.09
CA ALA A 637 -63.09 14.41 -0.98
C ALA A 637 -62.63 12.93 -0.81
N LYS A 638 -62.44 12.41 0.42
CA LYS A 638 -62.47 12.99 1.78
C LYS A 638 -61.66 12.07 2.73
N PRO A 639 -61.16 12.54 3.88
CA PRO A 639 -60.51 11.66 4.86
C PRO A 639 -61.56 10.84 5.63
N SER A 640 -61.17 9.64 6.04
CA SER A 640 -61.86 8.79 7.01
C SER A 640 -61.05 8.75 8.31
N GLU A 641 -61.63 9.23 9.39
CA GLU A 641 -61.14 8.97 10.75
C GLU A 641 -61.58 7.56 11.17
N ASP A 642 -60.69 6.78 11.77
CA ASP A 642 -61.03 5.60 12.57
C ASP A 642 -60.03 5.48 13.74
N GLU A 643 -60.55 5.28 14.96
CA GLU A 643 -59.72 5.13 16.16
C GLU A 643 -59.10 3.71 16.23
N ILE A 644 -57.77 3.61 16.28
CA ILE A 644 -57.10 2.39 16.76
C ILE A 644 -56.32 2.70 18.04
N LYS A 645 -56.90 2.25 19.15
CA LYS A 645 -56.36 2.34 20.50
C LYS A 645 -55.21 1.32 20.68
N PRO A 646 -54.09 1.67 21.35
CA PRO A 646 -52.99 0.74 21.56
C PRO A 646 -53.40 -0.44 22.45
N SER A 647 -53.01 -1.65 22.07
CA SER A 647 -53.21 -2.89 22.81
C SER A 647 -51.89 -3.42 23.38
N GLU A 648 -51.84 -3.63 24.69
CA GLU A 648 -50.69 -4.16 25.41
C GLU A 648 -50.47 -5.68 25.15
N PRO A 649 -49.23 -6.14 24.95
CA PRO A 649 -48.85 -7.53 25.20
C PRO A 649 -48.47 -7.70 26.68
N SER A 650 -49.41 -8.16 27.50
CA SER A 650 -49.15 -8.51 28.91
C SER A 650 -48.69 -9.96 29.05
N THR A 651 -47.42 -10.18 29.40
CA THR A 651 -46.96 -11.42 30.05
C THR A 651 -46.04 -11.10 31.22
N LYS A 652 -46.38 -11.65 32.38
CA LYS A 652 -45.66 -11.52 33.65
C LYS A 652 -44.52 -12.56 33.71
N PRO A 653 -43.34 -12.28 34.30
CA PRO A 653 -42.27 -13.26 34.41
C PRO A 653 -42.67 -14.48 35.24
N SER A 654 -42.10 -15.64 34.89
CA SER A 654 -42.05 -16.83 35.73
C SER A 654 -40.69 -16.86 36.42
N GLU A 655 -40.68 -16.81 37.74
CA GLU A 655 -39.58 -17.34 38.54
C GLU A 655 -39.74 -18.86 38.60
N ASP A 656 -38.64 -19.61 38.56
CA ASP A 656 -38.56 -20.91 39.23
C ASP A 656 -37.10 -21.25 39.55
N GLU A 657 -36.86 -21.93 40.67
CA GLU A 657 -35.51 -22.08 41.24
C GLU A 657 -34.74 -23.27 40.65
N THR A 658 -33.47 -23.09 40.27
CA THR A 658 -32.49 -24.19 40.27
C THR A 658 -31.16 -23.78 40.92
N LYS A 659 -30.65 -24.67 41.77
CA LYS A 659 -29.50 -24.47 42.65
C LYS A 659 -28.17 -24.79 41.92
N PRO A 660 -27.08 -24.04 42.15
CA PRO A 660 -25.79 -24.33 41.52
C PRO A 660 -25.22 -25.69 41.97
N THR A 661 -24.50 -26.34 41.05
CA THR A 661 -23.67 -27.52 41.30
C THR A 661 -22.26 -27.23 40.79
N GLU A 662 -21.24 -27.61 41.56
CA GLU A 662 -19.83 -27.29 41.30
C GLU A 662 -19.23 -28.17 40.18
N PRO A 663 -18.42 -27.60 39.26
CA PRO A 663 -17.36 -28.34 38.59
C PRO A 663 -16.06 -28.29 39.43
N SER A 664 -15.44 -29.44 39.65
CA SER A 664 -14.23 -29.56 40.49
C SER A 664 -13.01 -28.87 39.86
N THR A 665 -12.18 -28.22 40.67
CA THR A 665 -10.82 -27.83 40.29
C THR A 665 -9.86 -29.03 40.38
N ASP A 666 -9.12 -29.30 39.30
CA ASP A 666 -7.87 -30.06 39.35
C ASP A 666 -6.92 -29.61 38.21
N PRO A 667 -5.85 -28.87 38.50
CA PRO A 667 -4.86 -28.47 37.50
C PRO A 667 -3.76 -29.54 37.37
N SER A 668 -3.66 -30.16 36.18
CA SER A 668 -2.53 -31.05 35.88
C SER A 668 -1.20 -30.33 36.05
N LYS A 669 -0.25 -31.00 36.69
CA LYS A 669 1.12 -30.50 36.86
C LYS A 669 1.91 -30.68 35.58
N ASP A 670 2.82 -29.75 35.32
CA ASP A 670 4.07 -29.99 34.61
C ASP A 670 5.23 -29.55 35.53
N GLU A 671 6.39 -30.22 35.44
CA GLU A 671 7.45 -30.13 36.45
C GLU A 671 8.51 -29.06 36.15
N THR A 672 8.42 -27.91 36.82
CA THR A 672 9.48 -26.87 36.79
C THR A 672 10.48 -27.06 37.93
N THR A 673 11.52 -27.87 37.70
CA THR A 673 12.59 -28.15 38.68
C THR A 673 13.40 -26.89 39.01
N THR A 674 13.12 -26.29 40.17
CA THR A 674 13.82 -25.11 40.69
C THR A 674 14.94 -25.53 41.64
N THR A 675 16.18 -25.15 41.32
CA THR A 675 17.37 -25.43 42.16
C THR A 675 17.80 -24.17 42.88
N THR A 676 17.50 -24.08 44.17
CA THR A 676 17.81 -22.91 45.01
C THR A 676 19.31 -22.81 45.34
N THR A 677 19.91 -21.62 45.24
CA THR A 677 21.20 -21.31 45.88
C THR A 677 21.17 -19.88 46.44
N GLU A 678 21.69 -19.69 47.65
CA GLU A 678 21.71 -18.40 48.37
C GLU A 678 22.94 -17.53 48.03
N PRO A 679 22.94 -16.21 48.35
CA PRO A 679 23.84 -15.23 47.74
C PRO A 679 25.22 -15.09 48.40
N SER A 680 26.19 -14.57 47.63
CA SER A 680 27.50 -14.09 48.10
C SER A 680 27.81 -12.69 47.55
N LYS A 681 28.86 -12.04 48.06
CA LYS A 681 29.12 -10.59 47.94
C LYS A 681 30.22 -10.21 46.94
N ASP A 682 30.23 -8.92 46.61
CA ASP A 682 31.24 -8.10 45.91
C ASP A 682 32.64 -8.69 45.65
N VAL A 683 33.05 -8.72 44.36
CA VAL A 683 34.40 -8.32 43.87
C VAL A 683 34.23 -7.72 42.45
N THR A 684 35.12 -6.79 42.05
CA THR A 684 35.04 -5.98 40.83
C THR A 684 35.88 -6.47 39.63
N HIS A 685 35.37 -6.24 38.41
CA HIS A 685 36.02 -6.28 37.08
C HIS A 685 36.49 -7.64 36.51
N PRO A 686 36.63 -7.80 35.17
CA PRO A 686 36.05 -7.04 34.05
C PRO A 686 35.09 -7.89 33.18
N THR A 687 34.31 -7.24 32.31
CA THR A 687 33.35 -7.92 31.41
C THR A 687 34.05 -8.81 30.38
N THR A 688 33.66 -10.08 30.31
CA THR A 688 33.97 -10.99 29.20
C THR A 688 32.81 -10.97 28.21
N ILE A 689 33.11 -10.95 26.90
CA ILE A 689 32.08 -10.98 25.85
C ILE A 689 31.38 -12.36 25.89
N VAL A 690 30.05 -12.35 26.05
CA VAL A 690 29.22 -13.55 26.00
C VAL A 690 28.74 -13.75 24.55
N PRO A 691 28.97 -14.92 23.92
CA PRO A 691 28.45 -15.19 22.58
C PRO A 691 26.92 -15.38 22.60
N ALA A 692 26.26 -15.10 21.48
CA ALA A 692 24.80 -15.17 21.36
C ALA A 692 24.26 -16.60 21.64
N PRO A 693 23.07 -16.73 22.25
CA PRO A 693 22.45 -18.03 22.49
C PRO A 693 22.02 -18.67 21.18
N THR A 694 22.26 -19.98 21.05
CA THR A 694 21.87 -20.77 19.87
C THR A 694 20.82 -21.83 20.21
N THR A 695 19.98 -22.14 19.23
CA THR A 695 19.13 -23.33 19.25
C THR A 695 19.48 -24.20 18.04
N ASN A 696 19.77 -25.49 18.27
CA ASN A 696 20.08 -26.48 17.23
C ASN A 696 21.19 -26.08 16.23
N ASN A 697 22.24 -25.37 16.70
CA ASN A 697 23.42 -24.97 15.92
C ASN A 697 23.14 -24.24 14.59
N ARG A 698 22.07 -23.45 14.53
CA ARG A 698 21.79 -22.52 13.42
C ARG A 698 21.88 -21.07 13.90
N PRO A 699 22.37 -20.12 13.08
CA PRO A 699 22.21 -18.70 13.35
C PRO A 699 20.72 -18.35 13.36
N VAL A 700 20.22 -17.87 14.50
CA VAL A 700 18.95 -17.15 14.54
C VAL A 700 19.31 -15.69 14.27
N LEU A 701 18.93 -15.17 13.09
CA LEU A 701 18.95 -13.73 12.84
C LEU A 701 18.06 -13.08 13.92
N PRO A 702 18.63 -12.25 14.82
CA PRO A 702 17.91 -11.85 16.02
C PRO A 702 16.85 -10.80 15.66
N THR A 703 15.59 -11.10 15.96
CA THR A 703 14.45 -10.17 15.85
C THR A 703 14.55 -8.91 16.73
N ASN A 704 15.67 -8.77 17.45
CA ASN A 704 15.98 -7.67 18.35
C ASN A 704 17.02 -6.71 17.76
N SER A 705 17.53 -6.94 16.54
CA SER A 705 18.61 -6.12 15.95
C SER A 705 18.23 -4.66 15.69
N TYR A 706 16.94 -4.36 15.50
CA TYR A 706 16.41 -3.01 15.24
C TYR A 706 15.92 -2.29 16.51
N ILE A 707 16.00 -2.92 17.68
CA ILE A 707 15.47 -2.40 18.96
C ILE A 707 16.51 -2.53 20.07
N LEU A 708 17.04 -1.40 20.53
CA LEU A 708 17.86 -1.33 21.74
C LEU A 708 16.94 -1.11 22.94
N VAL A 709 17.13 -1.89 24.00
CA VAL A 709 16.35 -1.80 25.26
C VAL A 709 17.31 -1.55 26.41
N ASP A 710 17.10 -0.47 27.16
CA ASP A 710 17.79 -0.24 28.43
C ASP A 710 17.16 -1.15 29.51
N PRO A 711 17.91 -2.10 30.09
CA PRO A 711 17.34 -3.11 30.99
C PRO A 711 17.03 -2.60 32.40
N VAL A 712 17.40 -1.36 32.73
CA VAL A 712 17.23 -0.76 34.07
C VAL A 712 15.97 0.11 34.12
N THR A 713 15.74 0.88 33.06
CA THR A 713 14.60 1.81 32.91
C THR A 713 13.46 1.21 32.09
N GLY A 714 13.73 0.24 31.22
CA GLY A 714 12.74 -0.28 30.25
C GLY A 714 12.48 0.66 29.07
N ILE A 715 13.33 1.68 28.85
CA ILE A 715 13.29 2.54 27.67
C ILE A 715 13.72 1.75 26.44
N THR A 716 13.02 1.94 25.32
CA THR A 716 13.37 1.32 24.05
C THR A 716 13.65 2.37 22.98
N LEU A 717 14.76 2.20 22.25
CA LEU A 717 15.02 2.89 21.00
C LEU A 717 14.78 1.91 19.84
N GLN A 718 13.92 2.27 18.90
CA GLN A 718 13.66 1.51 17.68
C GLN A 718 14.11 2.32 16.47
N ASN A 719 15.06 1.77 15.71
CA ASN A 719 15.63 2.35 14.50
C ASN A 719 16.24 1.22 13.65
N PRO A 720 16.00 1.15 12.33
CA PRO A 720 16.51 0.04 11.54
C PRO A 720 18.04 0.06 11.40
N ASP A 721 18.69 1.21 11.55
CA ASP A 721 20.15 1.34 11.42
C ASP A 721 20.92 0.65 12.58
N PHE A 722 20.23 0.32 13.69
CA PHE A 722 20.80 -0.51 14.76
C PHE A 722 21.13 -1.94 14.29
N ALA A 723 20.56 -2.39 13.17
CA ALA A 723 20.80 -3.72 12.58
C ALA A 723 22.28 -4.03 12.33
N GLN A 724 23.06 -2.99 12.03
CA GLN A 724 24.50 -3.06 11.80
C GLN A 724 25.29 -3.50 13.06
N GLY A 725 24.63 -3.53 14.23
CA GLY A 725 25.19 -3.94 15.50
C GLY A 725 26.21 -2.94 16.06
N GLY A 726 26.86 -3.32 17.16
CA GLY A 726 27.90 -2.49 17.79
C GLY A 726 27.40 -1.20 18.47
N PHE A 727 26.09 -0.96 18.49
CA PHE A 727 25.46 0.10 19.29
C PHE A 727 25.18 -0.37 20.72
N ASN A 728 25.29 0.54 21.69
CA ASN A 728 24.90 0.34 23.08
C ASN A 728 24.04 1.52 23.54
N LEU A 729 22.92 1.20 24.17
CA LEU A 729 22.01 2.14 24.84
C LEU A 729 22.24 2.08 26.36
N ALA A 730 22.33 3.24 26.99
CA ALA A 730 22.19 3.38 28.44
C ALA A 730 21.23 4.54 28.75
N ALA A 731 20.32 4.35 29.69
CA ALA A 731 19.43 5.40 30.17
C ALA A 731 19.48 5.55 31.70
N SER A 732 19.37 6.78 32.20
CA SER A 732 19.41 7.06 33.64
C SER A 732 18.41 8.14 34.06
N VAL A 733 17.77 7.97 35.22
CA VAL A 733 16.77 8.94 35.72
C VAL A 733 17.46 10.17 36.31
N LEU A 734 17.22 11.33 35.70
CA LEU A 734 17.70 12.62 36.18
C LEU A 734 16.78 13.22 37.25
N LYS A 735 17.34 14.12 38.07
CA LYS A 735 16.66 14.82 39.17
C LYS A 735 17.09 16.28 39.22
N ASP A 736 16.30 17.11 39.90
CA ASP A 736 16.62 18.51 40.20
C ASP A 736 16.91 19.39 38.95
N VAL A 737 16.32 18.99 37.81
CA VAL A 737 16.49 19.62 36.50
C VAL A 737 15.91 21.03 36.50
N GLN A 738 16.78 22.04 36.45
CA GLN A 738 16.39 23.46 36.62
C GLN A 738 15.43 23.95 35.53
N ALA A 739 15.51 23.43 34.31
CA ALA A 739 14.63 23.81 33.21
C ALA A 739 13.17 23.32 33.37
N LEU A 740 12.94 22.31 34.23
CA LEU A 740 11.61 21.77 34.58
C LEU A 740 11.24 22.05 36.04
N LYS A 741 11.94 23.00 36.67
CA LYS A 741 11.68 23.41 38.05
C LYS A 741 10.22 23.83 38.24
N ASP A 742 9.67 23.50 39.40
CA ASP A 742 8.28 23.76 39.82
C ASP A 742 7.20 23.04 38.97
N LYS A 743 7.59 22.08 38.10
CA LYS A 743 6.69 21.11 37.44
C LYS A 743 6.73 19.73 38.11
N ASP A 744 5.68 18.92 37.91
CA ASP A 744 5.74 17.47 38.12
C ASP A 744 6.24 16.82 36.82
N TYR A 745 7.34 16.06 36.88
CA TYR A 745 8.00 15.49 35.71
C TYR A 745 8.76 14.20 36.03
N GLN A 746 9.08 13.46 34.96
CA GLN A 746 9.98 12.30 34.98
C GLN A 746 10.88 12.39 33.74
N ILE A 747 12.19 12.46 33.93
CA ILE A 747 13.16 12.75 32.88
C ILE A 747 14.36 11.81 32.96
N TYR A 748 14.81 11.37 31.79
CA TYR A 748 15.87 10.41 31.59
C TYR A 748 16.97 11.04 30.75
N ASP A 749 18.23 10.83 31.13
CA ASP A 749 19.34 10.99 30.20
C ASP A 749 19.42 9.74 29.33
N ILE A 750 19.34 9.89 28.00
CA ILE A 750 19.35 8.77 27.05
C ILE A 750 20.62 8.85 26.21
N GLN A 751 21.56 7.96 26.47
CA GLN A 751 22.86 7.93 25.80
C GLN A 751 22.94 6.75 24.82
N LEU A 752 23.09 7.07 23.54
CA LEU A 752 23.50 6.11 22.51
C LEU A 752 25.02 6.18 22.33
N SER A 753 25.65 5.03 22.13
CA SER A 753 27.07 4.92 21.80
C SER A 753 27.33 3.80 20.80
N ASN A 754 28.43 3.89 20.06
CA ASN A 754 28.91 2.82 19.18
C ASN A 754 30.44 2.66 19.30
N GLN A 755 31.04 1.87 18.39
CA GLN A 755 32.48 1.58 18.38
C GLN A 755 33.38 2.83 18.31
N ASN A 756 32.86 3.97 17.82
CA ASN A 756 33.59 5.23 17.71
C ASN A 756 33.35 6.19 18.90
N GLY A 757 32.49 5.83 19.86
CA GLY A 757 32.15 6.64 21.03
C GLY A 757 30.66 7.02 21.12
N PRO A 758 30.32 8.09 21.88
CA PRO A 758 28.95 8.60 22.00
C PRO A 758 28.37 9.07 20.65
N VAL A 759 27.06 8.87 20.46
CA VAL A 759 26.33 9.21 19.25
C VAL A 759 25.29 10.29 19.59
N HIS A 760 25.62 11.55 19.34
CA HIS A 760 24.77 12.69 19.69
C HIS A 760 23.71 13.00 18.63
N GLN A 761 23.95 12.67 17.37
CA GLN A 761 22.99 12.76 16.25
C GLN A 761 22.90 11.43 15.52
N PHE A 762 21.70 11.10 15.03
CA PHE A 762 21.41 9.84 14.37
C PHE A 762 20.22 9.98 13.41
N SER A 763 19.90 8.91 12.67
CA SER A 763 18.67 8.84 11.87
C SER A 763 17.41 8.85 12.77
N PRO A 764 16.23 9.21 12.22
CA PRO A 764 14.98 9.30 12.98
C PRO A 764 14.69 8.01 13.77
N THR A 765 14.77 8.13 15.10
CA THR A 765 14.65 7.03 16.05
C THR A 765 13.35 7.17 16.83
N VAL A 766 12.57 6.09 16.89
CA VAL A 766 11.38 6.01 17.74
C VAL A 766 11.84 5.68 19.16
N VAL A 767 11.59 6.60 20.09
CA VAL A 767 11.86 6.47 21.52
C VAL A 767 10.57 6.13 22.23
N THR A 768 10.56 5.06 23.02
CA THR A 768 9.45 4.76 23.94
C THR A 768 9.95 4.76 25.38
N MET A 769 9.31 5.59 26.22
CA MET A 769 9.65 5.75 27.64
C MET A 769 8.46 5.34 28.53
N PRO A 770 8.69 4.70 29.69
CA PRO A 770 7.62 4.43 30.64
C PRO A 770 7.24 5.68 31.43
N VAL A 771 5.94 5.79 31.73
CA VAL A 771 5.30 6.90 32.45
C VAL A 771 4.40 6.38 33.58
N ASP A 772 3.98 7.24 34.50
CA ASP A 772 3.00 6.90 35.53
C ASP A 772 1.58 6.91 34.93
N PRO A 773 0.91 5.75 34.73
CA PRO A 773 -0.42 5.69 34.13
C PRO A 773 -1.53 6.31 35.00
N LYS A 774 -1.22 6.73 36.23
CA LYS A 774 -2.13 7.46 37.11
C LYS A 774 -2.06 8.97 36.94
N LYS A 775 -1.10 9.48 36.16
CA LYS A 775 -0.92 10.90 35.86
C LYS A 775 -1.29 11.19 34.40
N GLU A 776 -1.87 12.36 34.17
CA GLU A 776 -2.13 12.82 32.81
C GLU A 776 -0.88 13.51 32.26
N VAL A 777 -0.34 13.01 31.14
CA VAL A 777 0.79 13.65 30.45
C VAL A 777 0.36 14.98 29.85
N GLU A 778 1.13 16.04 30.12
CA GLU A 778 0.98 17.38 29.57
C GLU A 778 1.80 17.54 28.29
N SER A 779 3.07 17.12 28.32
CA SER A 779 3.97 17.14 27.17
C SER A 779 5.15 16.17 27.32
N VAL A 780 5.74 15.78 26.20
CA VAL A 780 7.10 15.24 26.13
C VAL A 780 8.05 16.37 25.73
N VAL A 781 9.21 16.42 26.38
CA VAL A 781 10.22 17.47 26.19
C VAL A 781 11.62 16.87 26.05
N GLY A 782 12.46 17.47 25.23
CA GLY A 782 13.89 17.22 25.18
C GLY A 782 14.65 18.41 25.77
N ILE A 783 15.82 18.17 26.35
CA ILE A 783 16.73 19.21 26.83
C ILE A 783 18.05 19.11 26.07
N GLY A 784 18.37 20.12 25.28
CA GLY A 784 19.63 20.21 24.54
C GLY A 784 20.82 20.47 25.47
N GLU A 785 22.04 20.23 24.97
CA GLU A 785 23.29 20.44 25.72
C GLU A 785 23.50 21.90 26.17
N ASP A 786 22.84 22.86 25.52
CA ASP A 786 22.84 24.27 25.89
C ASP A 786 21.75 24.65 26.92
N GLY A 787 20.99 23.66 27.40
CA GLY A 787 19.92 23.82 28.37
C GLY A 787 18.58 24.31 27.82
N LYS A 788 18.42 24.47 26.50
CA LYS A 788 17.11 24.77 25.91
C LYS A 788 16.16 23.58 26.02
N VAL A 789 14.86 23.88 26.18
CA VAL A 789 13.79 22.89 26.22
C VAL A 789 13.06 22.88 24.87
N GLU A 790 13.05 21.73 24.22
CA GLU A 790 12.26 21.44 23.02
C GLU A 790 11.02 20.62 23.41
N THR A 791 9.96 20.65 22.61
CA THR A 791 8.70 19.91 22.87
C THR A 791 8.38 18.99 21.71
N TYR A 792 8.06 17.73 22.01
CA TYR A 792 7.88 16.67 21.05
C TYR A 792 6.41 16.31 20.90
N GLN A 793 6.00 15.99 19.67
CA GLN A 793 4.75 15.29 19.43
C GLN A 793 4.89 13.84 19.87
N PHE A 794 3.86 13.31 20.53
CA PHE A 794 3.92 12.00 21.17
C PHE A 794 2.59 11.25 21.06
N SER A 795 2.66 9.93 21.16
CA SER A 795 1.52 9.04 21.37
C SER A 795 1.62 8.35 22.74
N LEU A 796 0.49 7.89 23.25
CA LEU A 796 0.41 7.00 24.42
C LEU A 796 -0.09 5.63 23.94
N ASN A 797 0.38 4.56 24.57
CA ASN A 797 -0.15 3.21 24.35
C ASN A 797 -1.53 3.00 25.00
N GLU A 798 -2.22 1.89 24.67
CA GLU A 798 -3.62 1.66 25.09
C GLU A 798 -3.84 1.71 26.62
N ASP A 799 -2.87 1.27 27.43
CA ASP A 799 -2.94 1.31 28.91
C ASP A 799 -2.35 2.59 29.55
N LYS A 800 -1.82 3.50 28.72
CA LYS A 800 -1.13 4.75 29.11
C LYS A 800 0.10 4.58 30.02
N SER A 801 0.71 3.39 30.08
CA SER A 801 1.95 3.15 30.83
C SER A 801 3.23 3.55 30.08
N LYS A 802 3.13 3.84 28.77
CA LYS A 802 4.24 4.25 27.92
C LYS A 802 3.89 5.43 27.03
N VAL A 803 4.88 6.27 26.78
CA VAL A 803 4.83 7.37 25.81
C VAL A 803 5.86 7.14 24.71
N THR A 804 5.47 7.40 23.46
CA THR A 804 6.30 7.17 22.27
C THR A 804 6.42 8.46 21.46
N PHE A 805 7.63 8.80 21.01
CA PHE A 805 7.95 9.98 20.21
C PHE A 805 9.15 9.71 19.30
N THR A 806 9.44 10.59 18.34
CA THR A 806 10.57 10.43 17.39
C THR A 806 11.59 11.54 17.59
N THR A 807 12.89 11.20 17.55
CA THR A 807 14.00 12.17 17.60
C THR A 807 15.11 11.84 16.58
N ASN A 808 15.94 12.82 16.25
CA ASN A 808 17.15 12.70 15.42
C ASN A 808 18.46 12.94 16.21
N HIS A 809 18.36 13.08 17.53
CA HIS A 809 19.50 13.31 18.41
C HIS A 809 19.30 12.64 19.77
N PHE A 810 20.37 12.48 20.54
CA PHE A 810 20.33 11.85 21.87
C PHE A 810 20.82 12.82 22.95
N SER A 811 20.00 12.95 23.99
CA SER A 811 20.09 13.97 25.04
C SER A 811 19.16 13.57 26.20
N SER A 812 18.81 14.50 27.08
CA SER A 812 17.88 14.23 28.17
C SER A 812 16.41 14.45 27.77
N TYR A 813 15.59 13.39 27.83
CA TYR A 813 14.17 13.39 27.44
C TYR A 813 13.26 13.13 28.62
N GLY A 814 12.19 13.92 28.74
CA GLY A 814 11.30 13.91 29.88
C GLY A 814 9.84 14.09 29.55
N VAL A 815 9.02 13.71 30.53
CA VAL A 815 7.57 13.73 30.48
C VAL A 815 7.11 14.67 31.58
N VAL A 816 6.35 15.70 31.20
CA VAL A 816 5.70 16.64 32.12
C VAL A 816 4.30 16.14 32.39
N TYR A 817 3.89 16.12 33.67
CA TYR A 817 2.57 15.71 34.10
C TYR A 817 1.73 16.93 34.50
N LYS A 818 0.43 16.91 34.16
CA LYS A 818 -0.50 17.99 34.52
C LYS A 818 -0.62 18.10 36.04
N SER A 819 -0.33 19.28 36.57
CA SER A 819 -0.43 19.54 38.01
C SER A 819 -1.87 19.47 38.50
N ALA A 820 -2.15 18.58 39.45
CA ALA A 820 -3.47 18.44 40.06
C ALA A 820 -3.93 19.76 40.70
N THR A 821 -5.10 20.27 40.26
CA THR A 821 -5.62 21.57 40.71
C THR A 821 -5.95 21.54 42.21
N LYS A 822 -5.15 22.25 43.03
CA LYS A 822 -5.50 22.49 44.43
C LYS A 822 -6.77 23.35 44.50
N VAL A 823 -7.84 22.76 45.04
CA VAL A 823 -9.01 23.51 45.49
C VAL A 823 -8.66 24.14 46.84
N GLU A 824 -8.12 25.36 46.83
CA GLU A 824 -7.89 26.11 48.06
C GLU A 824 -9.20 26.77 48.54
N GLU A 825 -9.63 26.39 49.74
CA GLU A 825 -10.86 26.90 50.35
C GLU A 825 -10.66 28.32 50.90
N LYS A 826 -11.52 29.25 50.47
CA LYS A 826 -11.38 30.68 50.80
C LYS A 826 -11.57 30.96 52.29
N ILE A 827 -10.69 31.81 52.84
CA ILE A 827 -11.02 32.70 53.96
C ILE A 827 -10.95 34.14 53.47
N GLU A 828 -12.05 34.88 53.56
CA GLU A 828 -12.11 36.29 53.16
C GLU A 828 -11.41 37.21 54.18
N SER A 829 -10.75 38.26 53.68
CA SER A 829 -10.66 39.52 54.41
C SER A 829 -10.73 40.71 53.43
N LYS A 830 -11.48 41.75 53.81
CA LYS A 830 -11.78 42.89 52.94
C LYS A 830 -10.71 43.97 52.99
N LYS A 831 -10.30 44.49 51.83
CA LYS A 831 -9.94 45.92 51.64
C LYS A 831 -10.06 46.34 50.17
N LEU A 832 -10.34 47.63 49.97
CA LEU A 832 -10.51 48.29 48.66
C LEU A 832 -9.22 49.02 48.24
N PRO A 833 -9.08 49.42 46.96
CA PRO A 833 -7.77 49.55 46.31
C PRO A 833 -7.11 50.95 46.45
N SER A 834 -5.84 51.01 46.05
CA SER A 834 -5.12 52.26 45.74
C SER A 834 -4.60 52.21 44.31
N THR A 835 -4.77 53.31 43.57
CA THR A 835 -4.33 53.49 42.17
C THR A 835 -2.83 53.75 42.04
N GLY A 836 -2.22 53.26 40.95
CA GLY A 836 -0.85 53.60 40.53
C GLY A 836 -0.61 53.17 39.07
N GLN A 837 -0.05 54.07 38.25
CA GLN A 837 0.29 53.86 36.84
C GLN A 837 1.57 52.97 36.73
N THR A 838 1.95 52.35 35.60
CA THR A 838 1.84 52.73 34.17
C THR A 838 1.59 51.54 33.22
N ILE A 839 1.25 51.85 31.96
CA ILE A 839 1.10 50.89 30.85
C ILE A 839 2.39 50.88 30.01
N SER A 840 2.87 49.69 29.60
CA SER A 840 3.65 49.52 28.37
C SER A 840 3.32 48.17 27.71
N MET A 841 2.54 48.24 26.65
CA MET A 841 1.81 47.16 25.98
C MET A 841 2.68 46.34 25.02
N VAL A 842 2.82 45.03 25.25
CA VAL A 842 3.12 44.00 24.22
C VAL A 842 2.42 42.70 24.64
N GLY A 843 1.80 41.97 23.70
CA GLY A 843 1.29 40.60 23.89
C GLY A 843 -0.03 40.48 24.67
N ILE A 844 -1.17 40.69 24.00
CA ILE A 844 -2.50 40.52 24.60
C ILE A 844 -2.96 39.05 24.52
N ILE A 845 -3.42 38.52 25.66
CA ILE A 845 -4.13 37.25 25.75
C ILE A 845 -5.54 37.39 25.16
N GLY A 846 -5.90 36.50 24.23
CA GLY A 846 -7.27 36.32 23.76
C GLY A 846 -7.46 34.98 23.04
N GLY A 847 -8.33 34.08 23.50
CA GLY A 847 -9.05 34.09 24.77
C GLY A 847 -9.96 32.88 24.95
N VAL A 848 -9.74 32.09 26.00
CA VAL A 848 -10.63 30.97 26.38
C VAL A 848 -11.90 31.53 27.02
N LEU A 849 -12.84 32.00 26.21
CA LEU A 849 -14.14 32.52 26.69
C LEU A 849 -15.33 32.34 25.73
N ILE A 850 -15.20 31.50 24.68
CA ILE A 850 -16.34 31.06 23.85
C ILE A 850 -16.43 29.52 23.87
N SER A 851 -16.76 28.99 25.04
CA SER A 851 -17.17 27.57 25.21
C SER A 851 -18.16 27.45 26.36
N ALA A 852 -17.82 28.00 27.54
CA ALA A 852 -18.69 28.00 28.72
C ALA A 852 -20.00 28.80 28.54
N LEU A 853 -20.00 29.87 27.72
CA LEU A 853 -21.19 30.70 27.48
C LEU A 853 -22.20 30.06 26.53
N GLY A 854 -21.77 29.19 25.62
CA GLY A 854 -22.70 28.48 24.71
C GLY A 854 -23.58 27.48 25.45
N PHE A 855 -23.01 26.73 26.39
CA PHE A 855 -23.74 25.70 27.14
C PHE A 855 -24.70 26.30 28.18
N ALA A 856 -24.31 27.39 28.85
CA ALA A 856 -25.19 28.11 29.78
C ALA A 856 -26.46 28.64 29.08
N PHE A 857 -26.29 29.27 27.90
CA PHE A 857 -27.41 29.85 27.15
C PHE A 857 -28.35 28.80 26.54
N TYR A 858 -27.87 27.57 26.33
CA TYR A 858 -28.69 26.44 25.86
C TYR A 858 -29.56 25.83 26.97
N VAL A 859 -29.05 25.73 28.20
CA VAL A 859 -29.78 25.14 29.34
C VAL A 859 -30.88 26.07 29.86
N GLU A 860 -30.62 27.38 29.96
CA GLU A 860 -31.57 28.32 30.58
C GLU A 860 -32.82 28.56 29.70
N LYS A 861 -32.68 28.47 28.37
CA LYS A 861 -33.80 28.66 27.42
C LYS A 861 -34.84 27.51 27.43
N ARG A 862 -34.59 26.39 28.13
CA ARG A 862 -35.56 25.29 28.31
C ARG A 862 -36.45 25.41 29.56
N LYS A 863 -36.29 26.44 30.41
CA LYS A 863 -37.13 26.64 31.62
C LYS A 863 -38.22 27.73 31.51
N HIS A 864 -38.19 28.58 30.48
CA HIS A 864 -39.22 29.61 30.25
C HIS A 864 -39.97 29.43 28.92
N ASN A 865 -40.69 28.30 28.80
CA ASN A 865 -41.92 28.19 28.01
C ASN A 865 -42.67 26.89 28.38
N LYS A 866 -43.26 26.87 29.59
CA LYS A 866 -44.25 25.87 30.00
C LYS A 866 -45.20 26.41 31.08
N VAL A 867 -45.93 27.47 30.72
CA VAL A 867 -47.29 27.81 31.18
C VAL A 867 -48.06 28.21 29.93
#